data_AF-A0A9X6KCB8-F1
#
_entry.id   AF-A0A9X6KCB8-F1
#
_cell.length_a   1.000
_cell.length_b   1.000
_cell.length_c   1.000
_cell.angle_alpha   90.00
_cell.angle_beta   90.00
_cell.angle_gamma   90.00
#
_symmetry.space_group_name_H-M   'P 1'
#
loop_
_entity.id
_entity.type
_entity.pdbx_description
1 polymer ?
#
loop_
_entity_poly.entity_id
_entity_poly.type
_entity_poly.pdbx_seq_one_letter_code
_entity_poly.pdbx_strand_id
1 'polypeptide(L)'
;MTSIERTAYPRFKQNLTRKELKEIYTVTYEENQFAHIVARGTIPVFSLLVMLKSFQRLGYFPRPKDIPSVIIHHIRSSLRISNETEPNFRTKSIYRHQKAIREHLQVLPFGKDALHIATNAIYKASQVMDNPADLINVSIEELIKERYELPAFSTLDRLARRVRTLVNNRLCNTILARLSNIEKDKLDQLLHTSKETQHSGYNYFKEVPKSPSITHMKDLQNRLSFITSFLPNIHDLLEGIPISKLKHFAAEANSLDASEIKDFAPHKRYMLLLSTIYRSQITTRDNLVEMFLKRMGIIHKKGKEELALLREQHRSISENLISVLSEVLETTAMHDDNTQIGSKITELFEAKGGIEFLKQDCTAISSYNGNNYLPLLEKFYKNHRKTLFRLITLLEIDSTTQDDSLINALEFLLENENRKVEHLPSDIDLSFASEQWKHTIRVEKSTNLLYRKRLEICIFSYLASELKTGDLSVKGSEKYADYRQQLLPWEECQPMVEDYCNELELPSSPTDFVNRLKIWLTSAAKTVDLNYPNNGQVIITEDGEPILKRLVRKESSKSSKMLEKEIIQRLPERTILDILCNVEHWTHCTRHFGPFSGSEPKLEHPIERYIITSFGYGCNLGPAQTAKHMRNIVTPHMISFVNRRHISVQKLDASIQDILNQYNLFSLPKLWGSGKTAAADGTKYDLYEENLLSEYHIRYGGYGGIAYHHVSDNYIALFSHFIPCGVWEAVYIIDGLLKNKSDIQPDTIHADTQGQSTPVFALSYLLGINLMPRIRNWKDLKFFRPSKHIQYKHIDPLFSDVIDWKLIETHWQDLFQVVLSIKAGKILPSTLLRKLRSDSKKNRLYQAFRELGRVIRTIFLLKYISDMKLREQITASTNKVEAYNGFSKWLFFGGDGIITENDPVEQEKRIKYNDLVANAVIFQNVVDITMILWQLKREGYRFSREDLVMLSPYMTKHIKRFGDYVIDLQNIPQPIEENIPV
;
A
#
# COMPACT_ATOMS: atom_id res chain seq x y z
N MET A 1 18.64 -23.40 -11.78
CA MET A 1 18.99 -22.28 -12.66
C MET A 1 17.98 -21.17 -12.42
N THR A 2 18.33 -19.91 -12.68
CA THR A 2 17.33 -18.82 -12.65
C THR A 2 16.56 -18.91 -13.96
N SER A 3 15.22 -18.82 -13.92
CA SER A 3 14.45 -18.81 -15.16
C SER A 3 14.78 -17.55 -15.95
N ILE A 4 15.10 -17.72 -17.23
CA ILE A 4 15.34 -16.62 -18.18
C ILE A 4 14.16 -15.66 -18.24
N GLU A 5 12.95 -16.17 -18.01
CA GLU A 5 11.70 -15.41 -18.06
C GLU A 5 11.54 -14.41 -16.91
N ARG A 6 12.33 -14.54 -15.85
CA ARG A 6 12.37 -13.60 -14.72
C ARG A 6 13.34 -12.45 -14.91
N THR A 7 14.07 -12.43 -16.03
CA THR A 7 15.14 -11.46 -16.26
C THR A 7 14.78 -10.55 -17.43
N ALA A 8 15.43 -9.39 -17.49
CA ALA A 8 15.41 -8.47 -18.62
C ALA A 8 16.19 -9.01 -19.83
N TYR A 9 16.61 -10.29 -19.81
CA TYR A 9 17.35 -10.90 -20.91
C TYR A 9 16.48 -10.89 -22.19
N PRO A 10 16.95 -10.26 -23.29
CA PRO A 10 16.14 -10.07 -24.48
C PRO A 10 15.73 -11.40 -25.14
N ARG A 11 14.48 -11.49 -25.59
CA ARG A 11 13.94 -12.65 -26.31
C ARG A 11 12.96 -12.22 -27.40
N PHE A 12 12.77 -13.08 -28.39
CA PHE A 12 11.63 -12.93 -29.31
C PHE A 12 10.33 -13.16 -28.54
N LYS A 13 9.33 -12.32 -28.78
CA LYS A 13 7.98 -12.53 -28.25
C LYS A 13 7.38 -13.76 -28.96
N GLN A 14 6.66 -14.61 -28.20
CA GLN A 14 5.98 -15.77 -28.79
C GLN A 14 4.86 -15.35 -29.76
N ASN A 15 4.17 -14.25 -29.45
CA ASN A 15 3.17 -13.62 -30.32
C ASN A 15 3.65 -12.22 -30.71
N LEU A 16 3.96 -12.00 -31.99
CA LEU A 16 4.36 -10.70 -32.53
C LEU A 16 3.17 -10.04 -33.21
N THR A 17 2.82 -8.84 -32.76
CA THR A 17 1.74 -8.07 -33.39
C THR A 17 2.20 -7.46 -34.72
N ARG A 18 1.26 -7.16 -35.61
CA ARG A 18 1.56 -6.48 -36.89
C ARG A 18 2.23 -5.11 -36.69
N LYS A 19 1.86 -4.39 -35.62
CA LYS A 19 2.44 -3.10 -35.28
C LYS A 19 3.93 -3.24 -34.92
N GLU A 20 4.27 -4.19 -34.06
CA GLU A 20 5.65 -4.45 -33.66
C GLU A 20 6.52 -4.92 -34.82
N LEU A 21 5.98 -5.78 -35.70
CA LEU A 21 6.67 -6.16 -36.93
C LEU A 21 7.06 -4.92 -37.74
N LYS A 22 6.13 -3.97 -37.89
CA LYS A 22 6.35 -2.73 -38.63
C LYS A 22 7.35 -1.79 -37.95
N GLU A 23 7.28 -1.60 -36.64
CA GLU A 23 8.14 -0.64 -35.92
C GLU A 23 9.57 -1.15 -35.73
N ILE A 24 9.74 -2.45 -35.47
CA ILE A 24 11.03 -3.02 -35.04
C ILE A 24 11.76 -3.67 -36.22
N TYR A 25 11.05 -4.41 -37.06
CA TYR A 25 11.67 -5.32 -38.03
C TYR A 25 11.62 -4.80 -39.48
N THR A 26 11.02 -3.63 -39.73
CA THR A 26 11.08 -3.00 -41.06
C THR A 26 12.50 -2.49 -41.33
N VAL A 27 13.07 -2.89 -42.45
CA VAL A 27 14.41 -2.47 -42.88
C VAL A 27 14.37 -1.00 -43.35
N THR A 28 15.24 -0.18 -42.78
CA THR A 28 15.41 1.21 -43.17
C THR A 28 16.30 1.33 -44.41
N TYR A 29 16.29 2.51 -45.05
CA TYR A 29 17.11 2.76 -46.22
C TYR A 29 18.61 2.61 -45.94
N GLU A 30 19.09 3.14 -44.80
CA GLU A 30 20.50 3.07 -44.38
C GLU A 30 20.95 1.64 -44.13
N GLU A 31 20.13 0.83 -43.45
CA GLU A 31 20.43 -0.58 -43.18
C GLU A 31 20.49 -1.41 -44.47
N ASN A 32 19.62 -1.10 -45.44
CA ASN A 32 19.63 -1.77 -46.74
C ASN A 32 20.90 -1.41 -47.54
N GLN A 33 21.31 -0.14 -47.53
CA GLN A 33 22.58 0.27 -48.13
C GLN A 33 23.78 -0.43 -47.47
N PHE A 34 23.83 -0.44 -46.14
CA PHE A 34 24.86 -1.17 -45.38
C PHE A 34 24.92 -2.64 -45.79
N ALA A 35 23.77 -3.30 -45.92
CA ALA A 35 23.74 -4.71 -46.28
C ALA A 35 24.29 -4.99 -47.69
N HIS A 36 24.05 -4.08 -48.65
CA HIS A 36 24.59 -4.17 -50.01
C HIS A 36 26.10 -3.84 -50.11
N ILE A 37 26.66 -3.10 -49.15
CA ILE A 37 28.11 -2.87 -49.04
C ILE A 37 28.82 -4.15 -48.56
N VAL A 38 28.21 -4.86 -47.60
CA VAL A 38 28.83 -6.01 -46.91
C VAL A 38 28.64 -7.32 -47.68
N ALA A 39 27.49 -7.51 -48.32
CA ALA A 39 27.11 -8.76 -48.97
C ALA A 39 26.68 -8.53 -50.42
N ARG A 40 27.06 -9.47 -51.32
CA ARG A 40 26.68 -9.44 -52.75
C ARG A 40 25.66 -10.53 -53.05
N GLY A 41 24.57 -10.16 -53.72
CA GLY A 41 23.49 -11.06 -54.10
C GLY A 41 22.31 -11.05 -53.11
N THR A 42 21.13 -11.43 -53.61
CA THR A 42 19.84 -11.30 -52.90
C THR A 42 19.79 -12.13 -51.61
N ILE A 43 20.24 -13.39 -51.64
CA ILE A 43 20.19 -14.29 -50.47
C ILE A 43 21.16 -13.86 -49.36
N PRO A 44 22.45 -13.52 -49.64
CA PRO A 44 23.36 -13.01 -48.62
C PRO A 44 22.90 -11.69 -47.97
N VAL A 45 22.38 -10.74 -48.76
CA VAL A 45 21.84 -9.46 -48.26
C VAL A 45 20.63 -9.71 -47.35
N PHE A 46 19.69 -10.56 -47.78
CA PHE A 46 18.54 -10.93 -46.97
C PHE A 46 18.94 -11.59 -45.64
N SER A 47 19.91 -12.51 -45.69
CA SER A 47 20.42 -13.20 -44.49
C SER A 47 21.12 -12.24 -43.51
N LEU A 48 21.88 -11.28 -44.04
CA LEU A 48 22.54 -10.24 -43.23
C LEU A 48 21.52 -9.32 -42.55
N LEU A 49 20.46 -8.90 -43.26
CA LEU A 49 19.41 -8.04 -42.71
C LEU A 49 18.57 -8.75 -41.64
N VAL A 50 18.26 -10.04 -41.84
CA VAL A 50 17.60 -10.86 -40.81
C VAL A 50 18.47 -10.93 -39.55
N MET A 51 19.79 -11.11 -39.69
CA MET A 51 20.71 -11.10 -38.55
C MET A 51 20.83 -9.72 -37.89
N LEU A 52 20.89 -8.65 -38.67
CA LEU A 52 20.99 -7.27 -38.18
C LEU A 52 19.76 -6.92 -37.34
N LYS A 53 18.55 -7.13 -37.88
CA LYS A 53 17.29 -6.87 -37.16
C LYS A 53 17.14 -7.73 -35.91
N SER A 54 17.56 -8.99 -35.99
CA SER A 54 17.58 -9.87 -34.82
C SER A 54 18.55 -9.37 -33.75
N PHE A 55 19.75 -8.92 -34.14
CA PHE A 55 20.76 -8.41 -33.21
C PHE A 55 20.34 -7.08 -32.58
N GLN A 56 19.82 -6.13 -33.35
CA GLN A 56 19.31 -4.85 -32.82
C GLN A 56 18.23 -5.07 -31.75
N ARG A 57 17.40 -6.10 -31.92
CA ARG A 57 16.38 -6.45 -30.93
C ARG A 57 16.93 -7.18 -29.70
N LEU A 58 17.90 -8.08 -29.89
CA LEU A 58 18.32 -9.02 -28.84
C LEU A 58 19.63 -8.65 -28.13
N GLY A 59 20.48 -7.84 -28.76
CA GLY A 59 21.85 -7.57 -28.26
C GLY A 59 22.81 -8.77 -28.37
N TYR A 60 22.40 -9.87 -29.00
CA TYR A 60 23.22 -11.05 -29.29
C TYR A 60 22.77 -11.71 -30.59
N PHE A 61 23.60 -12.59 -31.17
CA PHE A 61 23.22 -13.36 -32.37
C PHE A 61 22.43 -14.63 -32.00
N PRO A 62 21.12 -14.73 -32.30
CA PRO A 62 20.34 -15.94 -32.02
C PRO A 62 20.75 -17.08 -32.96
N ARG A 63 20.40 -18.32 -32.60
CA ARG A 63 20.53 -19.42 -33.56
C ARG A 63 19.53 -19.19 -34.69
N PRO A 64 19.88 -19.45 -35.95
CA PRO A 64 18.96 -19.24 -37.07
C PRO A 64 17.59 -19.94 -36.93
N LYS A 65 17.57 -21.10 -36.25
CA LYS A 65 16.35 -21.88 -35.98
C LYS A 65 15.41 -21.22 -34.97
N ASP A 66 15.95 -20.33 -34.13
CA ASP A 66 15.22 -19.66 -33.06
C ASP A 66 14.56 -18.36 -33.55
N ILE A 67 14.80 -17.95 -34.81
CA ILE A 67 14.21 -16.74 -35.41
C ILE A 67 12.80 -17.08 -35.91
N PRO A 68 11.74 -16.44 -35.38
CA PRO A 68 10.37 -16.64 -35.84
C PRO A 68 10.22 -16.46 -37.36
N SER A 69 9.54 -17.40 -38.01
CA SER A 69 9.23 -17.34 -39.44
C SER A 69 8.47 -16.07 -39.82
N VAL A 70 7.65 -15.54 -38.92
CA VAL A 70 6.90 -14.29 -39.09
C VAL A 70 7.83 -13.09 -39.29
N ILE A 71 8.96 -13.03 -38.55
CA ILE A 71 9.96 -11.96 -38.73
C ILE A 71 10.63 -12.10 -40.10
N ILE A 72 11.02 -13.33 -40.47
CA ILE A 72 11.65 -13.61 -41.76
C ILE A 72 10.72 -13.19 -42.91
N HIS A 73 9.43 -13.51 -42.79
CA HIS A 73 8.42 -13.16 -43.78
C HIS A 73 8.21 -11.64 -43.89
N HIS A 74 8.17 -10.93 -42.75
CA HIS A 74 8.03 -9.46 -42.73
C HIS A 74 9.25 -8.76 -43.36
N ILE A 75 10.47 -9.21 -43.06
CA ILE A 75 11.68 -8.65 -43.66
C ILE A 75 11.69 -8.92 -45.17
N ARG A 76 11.30 -10.12 -45.61
CA ARG A 76 11.19 -10.49 -47.04
C ARG A 76 10.22 -9.59 -47.79
N SER A 77 9.04 -9.37 -47.23
CA SER A 77 8.02 -8.50 -47.83
C SER A 77 8.48 -7.04 -47.88
N SER A 78 9.19 -6.56 -46.84
CA SER A 78 9.75 -5.21 -46.81
C SER A 78 10.80 -4.96 -47.91
N LEU A 79 11.55 -6.00 -48.31
CA LEU A 79 12.57 -5.94 -49.35
C LEU A 79 12.02 -6.20 -50.77
N ARG A 80 10.73 -6.56 -50.91
CA ARG A 80 10.08 -6.91 -52.19
C ARG A 80 10.78 -8.04 -52.95
N ILE A 81 11.28 -9.05 -52.23
CA ILE A 81 11.97 -10.23 -52.79
C ILE A 81 10.97 -11.40 -52.93
N SER A 82 11.20 -12.32 -53.88
CA SER A 82 10.34 -13.49 -54.14
C SER A 82 10.08 -14.34 -52.89
N ASN A 83 8.85 -14.84 -52.76
CA ASN A 83 8.41 -15.70 -51.65
C ASN A 83 9.18 -17.03 -51.56
N GLU A 84 9.81 -17.48 -52.65
CA GLU A 84 10.62 -18.71 -52.67
C GLU A 84 12.05 -18.50 -52.12
N THR A 85 12.45 -17.26 -51.84
CA THR A 85 13.80 -16.94 -51.38
C THR A 85 13.91 -17.10 -49.86
N GLU A 86 14.66 -18.11 -49.41
CA GLU A 86 14.95 -18.34 -47.99
C GLU A 86 16.36 -17.83 -47.60
N PRO A 87 16.54 -17.34 -46.35
CA PRO A 87 17.86 -16.90 -45.89
C PRO A 87 18.79 -18.12 -45.71
N ASN A 88 20.07 -17.93 -46.02
CA ASN A 88 21.08 -18.98 -45.97
C ASN A 88 22.21 -18.64 -44.99
N PHE A 89 22.23 -19.37 -43.87
CA PHE A 89 23.18 -19.17 -42.79
C PHE A 89 24.36 -20.16 -42.87
N ARG A 90 25.22 -20.02 -43.90
CA ARG A 90 26.47 -20.79 -44.00
C ARG A 90 27.54 -20.26 -43.04
N THR A 91 28.27 -21.15 -42.37
CA THR A 91 29.21 -20.83 -41.27
C THR A 91 30.26 -19.77 -41.62
N LYS A 92 30.87 -19.83 -42.82
CA LYS A 92 31.89 -18.84 -43.26
C LYS A 92 31.29 -17.44 -43.51
N SER A 93 30.08 -17.35 -44.03
CA SER A 93 29.40 -16.07 -44.30
C SER A 93 28.87 -15.42 -43.02
N ILE A 94 28.38 -16.23 -42.06
CA ILE A 94 27.90 -15.76 -40.75
C ILE A 94 28.98 -14.98 -40.01
N TYR A 95 30.20 -15.49 -39.92
CA TYR A 95 31.26 -14.81 -39.17
C TYR A 95 31.56 -13.42 -39.74
N ARG A 96 31.55 -13.30 -41.07
CA ARG A 96 31.76 -12.04 -41.79
C ARG A 96 30.60 -11.06 -41.53
N HIS A 97 29.36 -11.55 -41.57
CA HIS A 97 28.16 -10.78 -41.24
C HIS A 97 28.17 -10.31 -39.78
N GLN A 98 28.50 -11.18 -38.83
CA GLN A 98 28.59 -10.82 -37.40
C GLN A 98 29.63 -9.73 -37.15
N LYS A 99 30.81 -9.83 -37.78
CA LYS A 99 31.85 -8.81 -37.68
C LYS A 99 31.36 -7.46 -38.22
N ALA A 100 30.77 -7.45 -39.41
CA ALA A 100 30.26 -6.23 -40.03
C ALA A 100 29.12 -5.59 -39.21
N ILE A 101 28.21 -6.40 -38.64
CA ILE A 101 27.11 -5.91 -37.78
C ILE A 101 27.68 -5.26 -36.51
N ARG A 102 28.66 -5.87 -35.85
CA ARG A 102 29.32 -5.31 -34.66
C ARG A 102 29.99 -3.97 -34.96
N GLU A 103 30.71 -3.87 -36.07
CA GLU A 103 31.35 -2.62 -36.52
C GLU A 103 30.31 -1.54 -36.84
N HIS A 104 29.23 -1.89 -37.52
CA HIS A 104 28.15 -0.95 -37.88
C HIS A 104 27.40 -0.41 -36.66
N LEU A 105 27.10 -1.28 -35.68
CA LEU A 105 26.38 -0.89 -34.46
C LEU A 105 27.30 -0.39 -33.34
N GLN A 106 28.63 -0.38 -33.57
CA GLN A 106 29.64 -0.01 -32.57
C GLN A 106 29.54 -0.84 -31.28
N VAL A 107 29.37 -2.17 -31.43
CA VAL A 107 29.23 -3.12 -30.32
C VAL A 107 30.45 -4.03 -30.23
N LEU A 108 31.02 -4.15 -29.03
CA LEU A 108 32.17 -5.00 -28.75
C LEU A 108 31.73 -6.45 -28.49
N PRO A 109 32.48 -7.47 -28.95
CA PRO A 109 32.15 -8.86 -28.67
C PRO A 109 32.31 -9.18 -27.17
N PHE A 110 31.51 -10.12 -26.66
CA PHE A 110 31.67 -10.57 -25.28
C PHE A 110 33.02 -11.29 -25.08
N GLY A 111 33.88 -10.70 -24.26
CA GLY A 111 35.25 -11.17 -23.98
C GLY A 111 35.62 -11.09 -22.49
N LYS A 112 36.93 -11.08 -22.19
CA LYS A 112 37.44 -11.02 -20.82
C LYS A 112 37.04 -9.73 -20.09
N ASP A 113 37.08 -8.59 -20.78
CA ASP A 113 36.76 -7.28 -20.20
C ASP A 113 35.26 -7.17 -19.88
N ALA A 114 34.41 -7.60 -20.81
CA ALA A 114 32.96 -7.71 -20.60
C ALA A 114 32.62 -8.61 -19.41
N LEU A 115 33.29 -9.76 -19.29
CA LEU A 115 33.13 -10.67 -18.16
C LEU A 115 33.53 -9.99 -16.84
N HIS A 116 34.61 -9.21 -16.82
CA HIS A 116 35.06 -8.47 -15.63
C HIS A 116 34.04 -7.40 -15.22
N ILE A 117 33.53 -6.62 -16.17
CA ILE A 117 32.48 -5.61 -15.95
C ILE A 117 31.22 -6.26 -15.35
N ALA A 118 30.71 -7.33 -15.99
CA ALA A 118 29.55 -8.06 -15.50
C ALA A 118 29.78 -8.65 -14.10
N THR A 119 30.98 -9.19 -13.84
CA THR A 119 31.35 -9.73 -12.52
C THR A 119 31.36 -8.63 -11.45
N ASN A 120 31.96 -7.47 -11.73
CA ASN A 120 32.02 -6.35 -10.79
C ASN A 120 30.64 -5.75 -10.52
N ALA A 121 29.80 -5.62 -11.55
CA ALA A 121 28.43 -5.14 -11.43
C ALA A 121 27.60 -6.06 -10.52
N ILE A 122 27.66 -7.38 -10.77
CA ILE A 122 27.00 -8.38 -9.93
C ILE A 122 27.56 -8.37 -8.51
N TYR A 123 28.89 -8.26 -8.35
CA TYR A 123 29.53 -8.25 -7.04
C TYR A 123 29.03 -7.07 -6.20
N LYS A 124 29.08 -5.85 -6.74
CA LYS A 124 28.56 -4.64 -6.07
C LYS A 124 27.07 -4.79 -5.72
N ALA A 125 26.25 -5.23 -6.68
CA ALA A 125 24.82 -5.41 -6.45
C ALA A 125 24.51 -6.47 -5.37
N SER A 126 25.24 -7.60 -5.38
CA SER A 126 25.01 -8.73 -4.46
C SER A 126 25.35 -8.46 -3.00
N GLN A 127 26.07 -7.37 -2.72
CA GLN A 127 26.29 -6.90 -1.35
C GLN A 127 24.97 -6.44 -0.71
N VAL A 128 24.06 -5.85 -1.49
CA VAL A 128 22.79 -5.29 -0.99
C VAL A 128 21.59 -6.15 -1.41
N MET A 129 21.65 -6.75 -2.60
CA MET A 129 20.58 -7.54 -3.20
C MET A 129 20.88 -9.05 -3.13
N ASP A 130 19.82 -9.87 -3.18
CA ASP A 130 19.95 -11.33 -3.14
C ASP A 130 19.21 -12.07 -4.25
N ASN A 131 18.30 -11.42 -4.98
CA ASN A 131 17.56 -12.09 -6.05
C ASN A 131 18.46 -12.28 -7.29
N PRO A 132 18.69 -13.51 -7.75
CA PRO A 132 19.49 -13.77 -8.95
C PRO A 132 19.03 -13.05 -10.20
N ALA A 133 17.71 -12.86 -10.37
CA ALA A 133 17.18 -12.16 -11.53
C ALA A 133 17.62 -10.70 -11.55
N ASP A 134 17.56 -10.03 -10.40
CA ASP A 134 17.99 -8.64 -10.26
C ASP A 134 19.50 -8.50 -10.49
N LEU A 135 20.30 -9.45 -10.01
CA LEU A 135 21.74 -9.51 -10.27
C LEU A 135 22.06 -9.67 -11.78
N ILE A 136 21.31 -10.52 -12.47
CA ILE A 136 21.44 -10.69 -13.92
C ILE A 136 21.03 -9.40 -14.64
N ASN A 137 19.94 -8.75 -14.22
CA ASN A 137 19.45 -7.51 -14.83
C ASN A 137 20.48 -6.38 -14.71
N VAL A 138 21.09 -6.21 -13.53
CA VAL A 138 22.18 -5.23 -13.34
C VAL A 138 23.36 -5.53 -14.26
N SER A 139 23.70 -6.80 -14.46
CA SER A 139 24.78 -7.17 -15.38
C SER A 139 24.44 -6.89 -16.86
N ILE A 140 23.17 -7.07 -17.25
CA ILE A 140 22.68 -6.78 -18.59
C ILE A 140 22.75 -5.27 -18.84
N GLU A 141 22.28 -4.47 -17.88
CA GLU A 141 22.27 -3.01 -17.97
C GLU A 141 23.70 -2.45 -18.15
N GLU A 142 24.65 -2.89 -17.33
CA GLU A 142 26.05 -2.46 -17.44
C GLU A 142 26.71 -2.94 -18.74
N LEU A 143 26.41 -4.16 -19.22
CA LEU A 143 26.92 -4.63 -20.51
C LEU A 143 26.37 -3.81 -21.69
N ILE A 144 25.08 -3.45 -21.65
CA ILE A 144 24.45 -2.63 -22.69
C ILE A 144 25.03 -1.20 -22.68
N LYS A 145 25.18 -0.62 -21.49
CA LYS A 145 25.75 0.72 -21.29
C LYS A 145 27.15 0.84 -21.84
N GLU A 146 28.00 -0.16 -21.61
CA GLU A 146 29.37 -0.25 -22.12
C GLU A 146 29.45 -0.82 -23.55
N ARG A 147 28.30 -0.99 -24.23
CA ARG A 147 28.17 -1.44 -25.62
C ARG A 147 28.81 -2.81 -25.92
N TYR A 148 28.63 -3.78 -25.03
CA TYR A 148 29.01 -5.17 -25.26
C TYR A 148 27.85 -6.02 -25.77
N GLU A 149 28.18 -7.01 -26.62
CA GLU A 149 27.29 -8.11 -26.97
C GLU A 149 26.92 -8.91 -25.72
N LEU A 150 25.64 -9.27 -25.59
CA LEU A 150 25.18 -10.11 -24.49
C LEU A 150 25.64 -11.56 -24.68
N PRO A 151 26.24 -12.19 -23.66
CA PRO A 151 26.57 -13.61 -23.73
C PRO A 151 25.30 -14.45 -23.60
N ALA A 152 25.38 -15.74 -23.94
CA ALA A 152 24.28 -16.67 -23.67
C ALA A 152 23.81 -16.56 -22.21
N PHE A 153 22.49 -16.56 -21.99
CA PHE A 153 21.88 -16.44 -20.65
C PHE A 153 22.50 -17.38 -19.60
N SER A 154 22.81 -18.62 -19.98
CA SER A 154 23.45 -19.60 -19.09
C SER A 154 24.82 -19.15 -18.56
N THR A 155 25.49 -18.22 -19.23
CA THR A 155 26.74 -17.59 -18.77
C THR A 155 26.45 -16.59 -17.67
N LEU A 156 25.47 -15.69 -17.85
CA LEU A 156 25.07 -14.72 -16.82
C LEU A 156 24.45 -15.41 -15.60
N ASP A 157 23.60 -16.42 -15.81
CA ASP A 157 23.02 -17.21 -14.70
C ASP A 157 24.10 -17.90 -13.86
N ARG A 158 25.06 -18.59 -14.51
CA ARG A 158 26.20 -19.19 -13.81
C ARG A 158 27.05 -18.17 -13.09
N LEU A 159 27.29 -17.00 -13.70
CA LEU A 159 28.07 -15.93 -13.11
C LEU A 159 27.38 -15.34 -11.87
N ALA A 160 26.11 -14.96 -12.00
CA ALA A 160 25.30 -14.42 -10.92
C ALA A 160 25.22 -15.40 -9.73
N ARG A 161 25.00 -16.69 -10.01
CA ARG A 161 25.05 -17.76 -9.00
C ARG A 161 26.38 -17.80 -8.28
N ARG A 162 27.48 -17.88 -9.04
CA ARG A 162 28.83 -18.01 -8.47
C ARG A 162 29.18 -16.82 -7.60
N VAL A 163 28.97 -15.60 -8.09
CA VAL A 163 29.30 -14.37 -7.35
C VAL A 163 28.41 -14.24 -6.12
N ARG A 164 27.10 -14.49 -6.24
CA ARG A 164 26.19 -14.46 -5.09
C ARG A 164 26.56 -15.49 -4.04
N THR A 165 26.84 -16.74 -4.43
CA THR A 165 27.27 -17.78 -3.49
C THR A 165 28.56 -17.36 -2.79
N LEU A 166 29.51 -16.75 -3.51
CA LEU A 166 30.75 -16.23 -2.93
C LEU A 166 30.46 -15.15 -1.89
N VAL A 167 29.64 -14.15 -2.21
CA VAL A 167 29.29 -13.05 -1.29
C VAL A 167 28.52 -13.56 -0.09
N ASN A 168 27.52 -14.42 -0.29
CA ASN A 168 26.73 -14.98 0.81
C ASN A 168 27.58 -15.87 1.71
N ASN A 169 28.43 -16.72 1.15
CA ASN A 169 29.36 -17.54 1.95
C ASN A 169 30.35 -16.67 2.72
N ARG A 170 30.85 -15.57 2.13
CA ARG A 170 31.71 -14.62 2.83
C ARG A 170 30.98 -14.01 4.05
N LEU A 171 29.76 -13.51 3.86
CA LEU A 171 28.95 -12.97 4.96
C LEU A 171 28.68 -14.01 6.04
N CYS A 172 28.26 -15.22 5.66
CA CYS A 172 28.01 -16.33 6.58
C CYS A 172 29.26 -16.77 7.35
N ASN A 173 30.42 -16.79 6.69
CA ASN A 173 31.69 -17.16 7.32
C ASN A 173 32.19 -16.07 8.27
N THR A 174 31.98 -14.77 7.95
CA THR A 174 32.27 -13.67 8.88
C THR A 174 31.50 -13.85 10.19
N ILE A 175 30.22 -14.20 10.12
CA ILE A 175 29.40 -14.51 11.29
C ILE A 175 29.90 -15.73 12.05
N LEU A 176 30.17 -16.83 11.34
CA LEU A 176 30.66 -18.06 11.96
C LEU A 176 31.97 -17.83 12.74
N ALA A 177 32.84 -16.95 12.25
CA ALA A 177 34.11 -16.60 12.88
C ALA A 177 33.94 -15.71 14.13
N ARG A 178 32.89 -14.88 14.19
CA ARG A 178 32.59 -14.03 15.36
C ARG A 178 31.90 -14.77 16.50
N LEU A 179 31.24 -15.89 16.21
CA LEU A 179 30.51 -16.68 17.20
C LEU A 179 31.43 -17.54 18.07
N SER A 180 31.26 -17.41 19.39
CA SER A 180 31.83 -18.32 20.38
C SER A 180 31.14 -19.69 20.34
N ASN A 181 31.79 -20.73 20.90
CA ASN A 181 31.20 -22.06 20.97
C ASN A 181 29.92 -22.09 21.82
N ILE A 182 29.86 -21.30 22.88
CA ILE A 182 28.67 -21.18 23.75
C ILE A 182 27.47 -20.63 22.96
N GLU A 183 27.69 -19.62 22.12
CA GLU A 183 26.62 -19.05 21.28
C GLU A 183 26.15 -20.03 20.20
N LYS A 184 27.09 -20.78 19.60
CA LYS A 184 26.77 -21.84 18.63
C LYS A 184 25.89 -22.92 19.24
N ASP A 185 26.25 -23.41 20.43
CA ASP A 185 25.46 -24.42 21.14
C ASP A 185 24.06 -23.91 21.50
N LYS A 186 23.95 -22.66 21.99
CA LYS A 186 22.66 -22.00 22.25
C LYS A 186 21.78 -21.93 21.00
N LEU A 187 22.35 -21.53 19.86
CA LEU A 187 21.63 -21.43 18.59
C LEU A 187 21.16 -22.81 18.09
N ASP A 188 22.00 -23.83 18.21
CA ASP A 188 21.65 -25.19 17.79
C ASP A 188 20.55 -25.80 18.68
N GLN A 189 20.56 -25.52 19.99
CA GLN A 189 19.51 -25.92 20.93
C GLN A 189 18.12 -25.41 20.53
N LEU A 190 18.01 -24.24 19.89
CA LEU A 190 16.72 -23.71 19.42
C LEU A 190 16.00 -24.61 18.42
N LEU A 191 16.76 -25.44 17.68
CA LEU A 191 16.21 -26.31 16.65
C LEU A 191 15.71 -27.64 17.20
N HIS A 192 15.93 -27.94 18.48
CA HIS A 192 15.41 -29.14 19.12
C HIS A 192 14.01 -28.91 19.70
N THR A 193 13.14 -29.90 19.56
CA THR A 193 11.80 -29.89 20.15
C THR A 193 11.89 -30.29 21.62
N SER A 194 11.22 -29.54 22.51
CA SER A 194 11.08 -29.98 23.90
C SER A 194 9.95 -30.99 24.03
N LYS A 195 10.10 -31.99 24.91
CA LYS A 195 9.06 -33.02 25.16
C LYS A 195 7.76 -32.42 25.73
N GLU A 196 7.84 -31.25 26.34
CA GLU A 196 6.72 -30.58 27.01
C GLU A 196 5.88 -29.69 26.07
N THR A 197 6.48 -29.07 25.05
CA THR A 197 5.78 -28.08 24.20
C THR A 197 5.46 -28.57 22.79
N GLN A 198 5.96 -29.74 22.38
CA GLN A 198 5.89 -30.29 21.00
C GLN A 198 6.43 -29.36 19.90
N HIS A 199 6.95 -28.19 20.25
CA HIS A 199 7.49 -27.18 19.33
C HIS A 199 8.96 -26.91 19.64
N SER A 200 9.69 -26.40 18.64
CA SER A 200 11.09 -26.00 18.81
C SER A 200 11.18 -24.57 19.36
N GLY A 201 12.25 -24.26 20.10
CA GLY A 201 12.52 -22.89 20.56
C GLY A 201 12.60 -21.87 19.42
N TYR A 202 12.93 -22.32 18.21
CA TYR A 202 12.90 -21.53 16.99
C TYR A 202 11.51 -20.94 16.66
N ASN A 203 10.43 -21.70 16.90
CA ASN A 203 9.06 -21.22 16.60
C ASN A 203 8.68 -20.02 17.46
N TYR A 204 9.20 -19.93 18.69
CA TYR A 204 8.95 -18.80 19.59
C TYR A 204 9.40 -17.46 18.99
N PHE A 205 10.48 -17.44 18.19
CA PHE A 205 10.93 -16.22 17.51
C PHE A 205 10.04 -15.83 16.33
N LYS A 206 9.24 -16.77 15.79
CA LYS A 206 8.32 -16.58 14.67
C LYS A 206 6.89 -16.24 15.09
N GLU A 207 6.56 -16.36 16.36
CA GLU A 207 5.19 -16.13 16.86
C GLU A 207 4.69 -14.71 16.55
N VAL A 208 3.41 -14.60 16.20
CA VAL A 208 2.71 -13.35 15.91
C VAL A 208 2.01 -12.85 17.19
N PRO A 209 1.89 -11.53 17.43
CA PRO A 209 1.18 -11.01 18.60
C PRO A 209 -0.31 -11.37 18.59
N LYS A 210 -0.83 -11.70 19.77
CA LYS A 210 -2.24 -11.97 20.04
C LYS A 210 -3.05 -10.67 20.22
N SER A 211 -4.35 -10.82 20.50
CA SER A 211 -5.31 -9.72 20.71
C SER A 211 -4.88 -8.71 21.79
N PRO A 212 -5.34 -7.45 21.74
CA PRO A 212 -4.87 -6.38 22.62
C PRO A 212 -5.35 -6.48 24.07
N SER A 213 -4.74 -7.36 24.87
CA SER A 213 -5.05 -7.59 26.29
C SER A 213 -3.86 -7.27 27.21
N ILE A 214 -4.12 -7.06 28.51
CA ILE A 214 -3.04 -6.87 29.49
C ILE A 214 -2.15 -8.11 29.59
N THR A 215 -2.75 -9.30 29.52
CA THR A 215 -2.04 -10.58 29.58
C THR A 215 -1.08 -10.70 28.39
N HIS A 216 -1.58 -10.49 27.17
CA HIS A 216 -0.75 -10.57 25.97
C HIS A 216 0.31 -9.48 25.90
N MET A 217 0.05 -8.30 26.47
CA MET A 217 1.08 -7.27 26.62
C MET A 217 2.21 -7.73 27.54
N LYS A 218 1.90 -8.39 28.66
CA LYS A 218 2.91 -8.98 29.55
C LYS A 218 3.68 -10.10 28.85
N ASP A 219 3.01 -10.92 28.04
CA ASP A 219 3.66 -11.98 27.27
C ASP A 219 4.65 -11.39 26.25
N LEU A 220 4.27 -10.31 25.55
CA LEU A 220 5.17 -9.58 24.65
C LEU A 220 6.35 -8.93 25.38
N GLN A 221 6.14 -8.38 26.58
CA GLN A 221 7.24 -7.86 27.41
C GLN A 221 8.20 -8.95 27.84
N ASN A 222 7.68 -10.09 28.28
CA ASN A 222 8.49 -11.27 28.65
C ASN A 222 9.27 -11.77 27.44
N ARG A 223 8.63 -11.81 26.26
CA ARG A 223 9.26 -12.18 25.01
C ARG A 223 10.38 -11.23 24.62
N LEU A 224 10.13 -9.91 24.63
CA LEU A 224 11.17 -8.93 24.32
C LEU A 224 12.37 -9.04 25.27
N SER A 225 12.10 -9.20 26.57
CA SER A 225 13.14 -9.41 27.59
C SER A 225 13.94 -10.68 27.30
N PHE A 226 13.26 -11.80 26.99
CA PHE A 226 13.91 -13.06 26.66
C PHE A 226 14.78 -12.92 25.40
N ILE A 227 14.22 -12.44 24.29
CA ILE A 227 14.93 -12.32 23.01
C ILE A 227 16.15 -11.38 23.14
N THR A 228 16.02 -10.29 23.90
CA THR A 228 17.13 -9.34 24.12
C THR A 228 18.22 -9.95 25.01
N SER A 229 17.84 -10.72 26.04
CA SER A 229 18.79 -11.41 26.94
C SER A 229 19.43 -12.66 26.33
N PHE A 230 18.78 -13.28 25.32
CA PHE A 230 19.24 -14.53 24.72
C PHE A 230 20.60 -14.37 24.04
N LEU A 231 20.77 -13.29 23.27
CA LEU A 231 22.02 -12.86 22.63
C LEU A 231 22.18 -11.33 22.72
N PRO A 232 22.79 -10.81 23.80
CA PRO A 232 22.91 -9.36 24.03
C PRO A 232 23.80 -8.65 23.00
N ASN A 233 24.83 -9.32 22.50
CA ASN A 233 25.82 -8.82 21.53
C ASN A 233 25.41 -9.02 20.06
N ILE A 234 24.12 -9.24 19.78
CA ILE A 234 23.64 -9.54 18.42
C ILE A 234 23.98 -8.43 17.40
N HIS A 235 23.97 -7.17 17.84
CA HIS A 235 24.33 -6.03 16.98
C HIS A 235 25.79 -6.09 16.55
N ASP A 236 26.70 -6.39 17.49
CA ASP A 236 28.14 -6.53 17.23
C ASP A 236 28.42 -7.74 16.32
N LEU A 237 27.71 -8.85 16.55
CA LEU A 237 27.82 -10.04 15.72
C LEU A 237 27.44 -9.73 14.26
N LEU A 238 26.39 -8.93 14.03
CA LEU A 238 25.85 -8.61 12.70
C LEU A 238 26.49 -7.37 12.04
N GLU A 239 27.48 -6.73 12.68
CA GLU A 239 28.11 -5.51 12.19
C GLU A 239 28.70 -5.68 10.77
N GLY A 240 28.41 -4.76 9.86
CA GLY A 240 28.88 -4.78 8.48
C GLY A 240 28.03 -5.63 7.53
N ILE A 241 26.94 -6.26 8.00
CA ILE A 241 25.95 -6.90 7.13
C ILE A 241 24.86 -5.87 6.77
N PRO A 242 24.59 -5.64 5.47
CA PRO A 242 23.52 -4.75 5.06
C PRO A 242 22.14 -5.21 5.56
N ILE A 243 21.33 -4.27 6.04
CA ILE A 243 19.99 -4.55 6.59
C ILE A 243 19.10 -5.29 5.58
N SER A 244 19.23 -4.99 4.29
CA SER A 244 18.50 -5.69 3.22
C SER A 244 18.81 -7.20 3.18
N LYS A 245 20.07 -7.60 3.41
CA LYS A 245 20.50 -9.00 3.47
C LYS A 245 19.94 -9.69 4.71
N LEU A 246 19.96 -9.01 5.86
CA LEU A 246 19.35 -9.53 7.10
C LEU A 246 17.85 -9.76 6.92
N LYS A 247 17.14 -8.82 6.30
CA LYS A 247 15.71 -8.99 5.96
C LYS A 247 15.50 -10.17 5.01
N HIS A 248 16.36 -10.35 4.00
CA HIS A 248 16.27 -11.48 3.07
C HIS A 248 16.50 -12.83 3.77
N PHE A 249 17.56 -12.96 4.58
CA PHE A 249 17.85 -14.19 5.32
C PHE A 249 16.78 -14.50 6.37
N ALA A 250 16.26 -13.49 7.07
CA ALA A 250 15.13 -13.67 8.00
C ALA A 250 13.86 -14.13 7.26
N ALA A 251 13.58 -13.57 6.08
CA ALA A 251 12.44 -14.01 5.26
C ALA A 251 12.62 -15.44 4.73
N GLU A 252 13.83 -15.81 4.29
CA GLU A 252 14.17 -17.19 3.92
C GLU A 252 13.91 -18.10 5.12
N ALA A 253 14.49 -17.80 6.29
CA ALA A 253 14.37 -18.58 7.52
C ALA A 253 12.92 -18.73 8.00
N ASN A 254 12.11 -17.66 7.97
CA ASN A 254 10.72 -17.70 8.40
C ASN A 254 9.86 -18.64 7.54
N SER A 255 10.23 -18.85 6.28
CA SER A 255 9.57 -19.83 5.41
C SER A 255 9.93 -21.29 5.73
N LEU A 256 10.99 -21.52 6.51
CA LEU A 256 11.50 -22.85 6.88
C LEU A 256 11.00 -23.29 8.28
N ASP A 257 10.92 -24.61 8.45
CA ASP A 257 10.72 -25.27 9.75
C ASP A 257 12.07 -25.70 10.36
N ALA A 258 12.06 -26.02 11.66
CA ALA A 258 13.32 -26.26 12.40
C ALA A 258 14.12 -27.47 11.88
N SER A 259 13.45 -28.52 11.41
CA SER A 259 14.12 -29.67 10.78
C SER A 259 14.90 -29.26 9.54
N GLU A 260 14.31 -28.40 8.72
CA GLU A 260 14.90 -27.97 7.45
C GLU A 260 16.06 -26.99 7.68
N ILE A 261 16.02 -26.20 8.76
CA ILE A 261 17.16 -25.37 9.16
C ILE A 261 18.36 -26.22 9.59
N LYS A 262 18.13 -27.39 10.19
CA LYS A 262 19.23 -28.30 10.60
C LYS A 262 20.04 -28.82 9.41
N ASP A 263 19.40 -28.98 8.26
CA ASP A 263 20.03 -29.52 7.05
C ASP A 263 21.01 -28.53 6.39
N PHE A 264 21.01 -27.27 6.80
CA PHE A 264 21.97 -26.29 6.30
C PHE A 264 23.35 -26.42 6.97
N ALA A 265 24.39 -26.12 6.19
CA ALA A 265 25.75 -26.00 6.71
C ALA A 265 25.85 -24.94 7.83
N PRO A 266 26.71 -25.12 8.86
CA PRO A 266 26.72 -24.29 10.06
C PRO A 266 26.79 -22.78 9.81
N HIS A 267 27.64 -22.33 8.88
CA HIS A 267 27.77 -20.90 8.53
C HIS A 267 26.44 -20.29 8.05
N LYS A 268 25.70 -21.01 7.19
CA LYS A 268 24.40 -20.54 6.69
C LYS A 268 23.31 -20.69 7.75
N ARG A 269 23.33 -21.79 8.52
CA ARG A 269 22.40 -22.05 9.62
C ARG A 269 22.42 -20.91 10.65
N TYR A 270 23.60 -20.52 11.12
CA TYR A 270 23.72 -19.44 12.10
C TYR A 270 23.34 -18.06 11.53
N MET A 271 23.68 -17.77 10.27
CA MET A 271 23.22 -16.53 9.60
C MET A 271 21.69 -16.44 9.57
N LEU A 272 21.01 -17.52 9.21
CA LEU A 272 19.53 -17.58 9.18
C LEU A 272 18.94 -17.37 10.58
N LEU A 273 19.45 -18.09 11.59
CA LEU A 273 18.97 -17.97 12.97
C LEU A 273 19.18 -16.57 13.55
N LEU A 274 20.38 -16.00 13.42
CA LEU A 274 20.67 -14.65 13.92
C LEU A 274 19.84 -13.60 13.21
N SER A 275 19.65 -13.73 11.89
CA SER A 275 18.78 -12.83 11.13
C SER A 275 17.33 -12.89 11.65
N THR A 276 16.81 -14.08 11.94
CA THR A 276 15.47 -14.25 12.53
C THR A 276 15.37 -13.65 13.93
N ILE A 277 16.35 -13.90 14.80
CA ILE A 277 16.37 -13.35 16.18
C ILE A 277 16.42 -11.81 16.13
N TYR A 278 17.34 -11.25 15.34
CA TYR A 278 17.46 -9.81 15.14
C TYR A 278 16.16 -9.20 14.62
N ARG A 279 15.54 -9.83 13.63
CA ARG A 279 14.26 -9.34 13.11
C ARG A 279 13.15 -9.47 14.16
N SER A 280 13.12 -10.55 14.94
CA SER A 280 12.16 -10.77 16.02
C SER A 280 12.27 -9.71 17.13
N GLN A 281 13.49 -9.25 17.44
CA GLN A 281 13.71 -8.13 18.36
C GLN A 281 13.05 -6.83 17.87
N ILE A 282 13.21 -6.51 16.58
CA ILE A 282 12.62 -5.31 15.96
C ILE A 282 11.09 -5.41 15.93
N THR A 283 10.55 -6.53 15.42
CA THR A 283 9.09 -6.71 15.31
C THR A 283 8.42 -6.75 16.67
N THR A 284 9.05 -7.34 17.68
CA THR A 284 8.48 -7.41 19.04
C THR A 284 8.41 -6.01 19.67
N ARG A 285 9.41 -5.14 19.45
CA ARG A 285 9.35 -3.72 19.87
C ARG A 285 8.19 -2.99 19.19
N ASP A 286 8.07 -3.10 17.86
CA ASP A 286 6.98 -2.50 17.10
C ASP A 286 5.60 -2.98 17.60
N ASN A 287 5.46 -4.29 17.82
CA ASN A 287 4.22 -4.90 18.31
C ASN A 287 3.89 -4.47 19.75
N LEU A 288 4.91 -4.26 20.60
CA LEU A 288 4.73 -3.79 21.97
C LEU A 288 4.23 -2.33 22.01
N VAL A 289 4.78 -1.46 21.15
CA VAL A 289 4.29 -0.09 21.00
C VAL A 289 2.86 -0.10 20.48
N GLU A 290 2.56 -0.88 19.43
CA GLU A 290 1.20 -1.01 18.88
C GLU A 290 0.20 -1.48 19.96
N MET A 291 0.58 -2.50 20.74
CA MET A 291 -0.20 -3.00 21.87
C MET A 291 -0.47 -1.89 22.88
N PHE A 292 0.54 -1.10 23.24
CA PHE A 292 0.42 0.05 24.13
C PHE A 292 -0.55 1.10 23.61
N LEU A 293 -0.42 1.51 22.35
CA LEU A 293 -1.31 2.49 21.72
C LEU A 293 -2.78 2.04 21.78
N LYS A 294 -3.04 0.76 21.46
CA LYS A 294 -4.40 0.20 21.54
C LYS A 294 -4.91 0.15 22.97
N ARG A 295 -4.07 -0.22 23.95
CA ARG A 295 -4.47 -0.24 25.37
C ARG A 295 -4.81 1.15 25.89
N MET A 296 -4.03 2.17 25.54
CA MET A 296 -4.34 3.57 25.89
C MET A 296 -5.63 4.02 25.21
N GLY A 297 -5.82 3.70 23.91
CA GLY A 297 -7.07 3.98 23.20
C GLY A 297 -8.31 3.39 23.90
N ILE A 298 -8.23 2.15 24.37
CA ILE A 298 -9.31 1.48 25.13
C ILE A 298 -9.60 2.21 26.46
N ILE A 299 -8.56 2.65 27.19
CA ILE A 299 -8.73 3.40 28.45
C ILE A 299 -9.50 4.70 28.19
N HIS A 300 -9.10 5.47 27.16
CA HIS A 300 -9.80 6.70 26.78
C HIS A 300 -11.24 6.44 26.29
N LYS A 301 -11.45 5.38 25.50
CA LYS A 301 -12.79 5.00 25.02
C LYS A 301 -13.73 4.71 26.18
N LYS A 302 -13.30 3.89 27.14
CA LYS A 302 -14.09 3.58 28.33
C LYS A 302 -14.39 4.81 29.19
N GLY A 303 -13.44 5.74 29.32
CA GLY A 303 -13.68 7.01 30.00
C GLY A 303 -14.77 7.86 29.33
N LYS A 304 -14.78 7.91 27.99
CA LYS A 304 -15.83 8.61 27.22
C LYS A 304 -17.19 7.93 27.32
N GLU A 305 -17.22 6.60 27.27
CA GLU A 305 -18.44 5.80 27.45
C GLU A 305 -19.02 6.00 28.86
N GLU A 306 -18.18 5.98 29.90
CA GLU A 306 -18.60 6.28 31.28
C GLU A 306 -19.16 7.70 31.39
N LEU A 307 -18.52 8.69 30.76
CA LEU A 307 -19.05 10.07 30.73
C LEU A 307 -20.43 10.13 30.04
N ALA A 308 -20.61 9.39 28.94
CA ALA A 308 -21.89 9.32 28.25
C ALA A 308 -22.98 8.67 29.12
N LEU A 309 -22.65 7.60 29.84
CA LEU A 309 -23.55 6.96 30.81
C LEU A 309 -23.92 7.90 31.96
N LEU A 310 -22.94 8.58 32.55
CA LEU A 310 -23.18 9.55 33.62
C LEU A 310 -24.06 10.70 33.14
N ARG A 311 -23.89 11.17 31.90
CA ARG A 311 -24.76 12.20 31.32
C ARG A 311 -26.19 11.75 31.15
N GLU A 312 -26.39 10.51 30.68
CA GLU A 312 -27.73 9.96 30.56
C GLU A 312 -28.39 9.82 31.95
N GLN A 313 -27.63 9.39 32.96
CA GLN A 313 -28.10 9.32 34.35
C GLN A 313 -28.41 10.70 34.96
N HIS A 314 -27.62 11.72 34.63
CA HIS A 314 -27.79 13.10 35.13
C HIS A 314 -28.74 13.95 34.27
N ARG A 315 -29.32 13.38 33.21
CA ARG A 315 -30.26 14.09 32.34
C ARG A 315 -31.50 14.56 33.10
N SER A 316 -32.08 13.67 33.91
CA SER A 316 -33.24 14.00 34.76
C SER A 316 -32.93 15.08 35.79
N ILE A 317 -31.73 15.05 36.39
CA ILE A 317 -31.25 16.07 37.33
C ILE A 317 -31.08 17.41 36.61
N SER A 318 -30.53 17.40 35.39
CA SER A 318 -30.35 18.61 34.58
C SER A 318 -31.68 19.23 34.16
N GLU A 319 -32.64 18.41 33.72
CA GLU A 319 -34.00 18.84 33.39
C GLU A 319 -34.70 19.44 34.63
N ASN A 320 -34.51 18.84 35.81
CA ASN A 320 -35.04 19.39 37.07
C ASN A 320 -34.40 20.74 37.44
N LEU A 321 -33.07 20.87 37.35
CA LEU A 321 -32.39 22.14 37.64
C LEU A 321 -32.77 23.25 36.64
N ILE A 322 -32.98 22.93 35.36
CA ILE A 322 -33.48 23.88 34.36
C ILE A 322 -34.91 24.31 34.70
N SER A 323 -35.78 23.38 35.11
CA SER A 323 -37.13 23.70 35.59
C SER A 323 -37.07 24.67 36.78
N VAL A 324 -36.24 24.39 37.77
CA VAL A 324 -36.05 25.27 38.94
C VAL A 324 -35.55 26.66 38.52
N LEU A 325 -34.59 26.74 37.60
CA LEU A 325 -34.10 28.03 37.09
C LEU A 325 -35.19 28.79 36.31
N SER A 326 -35.98 28.11 35.48
CA SER A 326 -37.12 28.71 34.78
C SER A 326 -38.15 29.26 35.76
N GLU A 327 -38.53 28.49 36.78
CA GLU A 327 -39.50 28.94 37.79
C GLU A 327 -38.95 30.14 38.60
N VAL A 328 -37.64 30.17 38.90
CA VAL A 328 -36.98 31.33 39.53
C VAL A 328 -37.03 32.57 38.62
N LEU A 329 -36.73 32.40 37.32
CA LEU A 329 -36.79 33.49 36.34
C LEU A 329 -38.23 34.05 36.18
N GLU A 330 -39.24 33.17 36.14
CA GLU A 330 -40.65 33.57 36.13
C GLU A 330 -41.04 34.33 37.40
N THR A 331 -40.59 33.84 38.56
CA THR A 331 -40.86 34.50 39.86
C THR A 331 -40.25 35.89 39.91
N THR A 332 -39.04 36.07 39.37
CA THR A 332 -38.38 37.38 39.26
C THR A 332 -39.03 38.31 38.24
N ALA A 333 -39.72 37.77 37.22
CA ALA A 333 -40.39 38.57 36.20
C ALA A 333 -41.81 38.99 36.59
N MET A 334 -42.46 38.25 37.50
CA MET A 334 -43.84 38.51 37.92
C MET A 334 -43.98 39.50 39.09
N HIS A 335 -42.91 39.79 39.82
CA HIS A 335 -42.96 40.60 41.04
C HIS A 335 -41.88 41.68 41.01
N ASP A 336 -42.24 42.90 41.41
CA ASP A 336 -41.32 44.04 41.47
C ASP A 336 -40.71 44.24 42.87
N ASP A 337 -41.24 43.56 43.89
CA ASP A 337 -40.77 43.67 45.28
C ASP A 337 -39.74 42.59 45.64
N ASN A 338 -38.50 43.04 45.89
CA ASN A 338 -37.36 42.17 46.21
C ASN A 338 -37.60 41.29 47.45
N THR A 339 -38.38 41.74 48.42
CA THR A 339 -38.71 40.95 49.61
C THR A 339 -39.65 39.76 49.30
N GLN A 340 -40.63 39.95 48.42
CA GLN A 340 -41.52 38.87 47.95
C GLN A 340 -40.83 37.90 46.98
N ILE A 341 -39.94 38.40 46.13
CA ILE A 341 -39.12 37.56 45.25
C ILE A 341 -38.25 36.61 46.10
N GLY A 342 -37.56 37.16 47.11
CA GLY A 342 -36.71 36.38 48.01
C GLY A 342 -37.49 35.29 48.75
N SER A 343 -38.67 35.60 49.32
CA SER A 343 -39.46 34.60 50.05
C SER A 343 -39.95 33.47 49.14
N LYS A 344 -40.46 33.79 47.94
CA LYS A 344 -40.94 32.79 46.98
C LYS A 344 -39.85 31.91 46.41
N ILE A 345 -38.67 32.47 46.13
CA ILE A 345 -37.51 31.68 45.70
C ILE A 345 -37.08 30.70 46.82
N THR A 346 -37.16 31.13 48.07
CA THR A 346 -36.81 30.27 49.22
C THR A 346 -37.80 29.12 49.40
N GLU A 347 -39.11 29.39 49.30
CA GLU A 347 -40.15 28.34 49.27
C GLU A 347 -39.97 27.37 48.10
N LEU A 348 -39.58 27.88 46.93
CA LEU A 348 -39.34 27.08 45.73
C LEU A 348 -38.16 26.13 45.89
N PHE A 349 -37.06 26.61 46.50
CA PHE A 349 -35.92 25.77 46.81
C PHE A 349 -36.24 24.70 47.87
N GLU A 350 -37.03 25.03 48.89
CA GLU A 350 -37.47 24.03 49.89
C GLU A 350 -38.38 22.96 49.28
N ALA A 351 -39.34 23.35 48.42
CA ALA A 351 -40.23 22.43 47.73
C ALA A 351 -39.49 21.43 46.83
N LYS A 352 -38.29 21.78 46.37
CA LYS A 352 -37.43 20.95 45.49
C LYS A 352 -36.31 20.23 46.24
N GLY A 353 -36.40 20.11 47.58
CA GLY A 353 -35.47 19.34 48.41
C GLY A 353 -34.42 20.15 49.16
N GLY A 354 -34.46 21.48 49.09
CA GLY A 354 -33.61 22.39 49.84
C GLY A 354 -32.33 22.84 49.10
N ILE A 355 -31.75 23.95 49.57
CA ILE A 355 -30.59 24.59 48.93
C ILE A 355 -29.37 23.67 48.91
N GLU A 356 -29.11 22.90 49.97
CA GLU A 356 -27.96 21.97 50.02
C GLU A 356 -28.09 20.83 49.01
N PHE A 357 -29.30 20.30 48.82
CA PHE A 357 -29.58 19.26 47.83
C PHE A 357 -29.37 19.78 46.40
N LEU A 358 -29.93 20.94 46.08
CA LEU A 358 -29.72 21.61 44.79
C LEU A 358 -28.23 21.97 44.56
N LYS A 359 -27.51 22.34 45.62
CA LYS A 359 -26.05 22.55 45.56
C LYS A 359 -25.31 21.25 45.25
N GLN A 360 -25.70 20.13 45.86
CA GLN A 360 -25.12 18.82 45.57
C GLN A 360 -25.36 18.42 44.11
N ASP A 361 -26.59 18.57 43.61
CA ASP A 361 -26.94 18.33 42.21
C ASP A 361 -26.13 19.23 41.25
N CYS A 362 -26.00 20.52 41.59
CA CYS A 362 -25.16 21.46 40.85
C CYS A 362 -23.69 21.03 40.86
N THR A 363 -23.16 20.58 42.00
CA THR A 363 -21.76 20.10 42.08
C THR A 363 -21.55 18.80 41.31
N ALA A 364 -22.49 17.85 41.37
CA ALA A 364 -22.43 16.58 40.64
C ALA A 364 -22.42 16.81 39.12
N ILE A 365 -23.25 17.73 38.61
CA ILE A 365 -23.27 18.11 37.19
C ILE A 365 -22.01 18.93 36.83
N SER A 366 -21.61 19.88 37.69
CA SER A 366 -20.44 20.74 37.43
C SER A 366 -19.12 19.99 37.39
N SER A 367 -19.00 18.88 38.13
CA SER A 367 -17.81 18.02 38.16
C SER A 367 -17.45 17.42 36.80
N TYR A 368 -18.42 17.36 35.88
CA TYR A 368 -18.26 16.82 34.52
C TYR A 368 -18.62 17.83 33.41
N ASN A 369 -18.85 19.10 33.77
CA ASN A 369 -19.12 20.16 32.81
C ASN A 369 -17.93 20.33 31.83
N GLY A 370 -18.23 20.60 30.56
CA GLY A 370 -17.22 20.83 29.51
C GLY A 370 -16.72 19.58 28.77
N ASN A 371 -17.46 18.45 28.80
CA ASN A 371 -17.09 17.23 28.06
C ASN A 371 -15.78 16.58 28.56
N ASN A 372 -15.43 16.81 29.85
CA ASN A 372 -14.18 16.36 30.44
C ASN A 372 -14.26 14.96 31.05
N TYR A 373 -13.89 13.96 30.26
CA TYR A 373 -13.84 12.56 30.69
C TYR A 373 -12.52 12.17 31.39
N LEU A 374 -11.52 13.06 31.42
CA LEU A 374 -10.16 12.76 31.88
C LEU A 374 -10.08 12.26 33.34
N PRO A 375 -10.86 12.81 34.31
CA PRO A 375 -10.86 12.31 35.68
C PRO A 375 -11.32 10.84 35.80
N LEU A 376 -12.18 10.37 34.89
CA LEU A 376 -12.76 9.02 34.91
C LEU A 376 -11.77 7.93 34.48
N LEU A 377 -10.63 8.32 33.91
CA LEU A 377 -9.63 7.38 33.40
C LEU A 377 -8.94 6.57 34.50
N GLU A 378 -8.88 7.09 35.73
CA GLU A 378 -8.21 6.43 36.86
C GLU A 378 -8.73 5.02 37.14
N LYS A 379 -10.06 4.85 37.07
CA LYS A 379 -10.75 3.57 37.27
C LYS A 379 -10.26 2.49 36.29
N PHE A 380 -10.00 2.88 35.04
CA PHE A 380 -9.59 1.95 33.98
C PHE A 380 -8.08 1.76 33.90
N TYR A 381 -7.30 2.71 34.41
CA TYR A 381 -5.84 2.69 34.41
C TYR A 381 -5.21 1.78 35.48
N LYS A 382 -5.88 1.62 36.64
CA LYS A 382 -5.32 0.91 37.82
C LYS A 382 -4.70 -0.45 37.51
N ASN A 383 -5.35 -1.24 36.64
CA ASN A 383 -4.89 -2.59 36.28
C ASN A 383 -3.74 -2.60 35.25
N HIS A 384 -3.46 -1.47 34.62
CA HIS A 384 -2.42 -1.32 33.60
C HIS A 384 -1.12 -0.76 34.15
N ARG A 385 -1.17 0.01 35.24
CA ARG A 385 -0.02 0.74 35.81
C ARG A 385 1.30 -0.04 35.76
N LYS A 386 1.38 -1.19 36.46
CA LYS A 386 2.62 -1.99 36.52
C LYS A 386 3.14 -2.41 35.14
N THR A 387 2.24 -2.74 34.22
CA THR A 387 2.60 -3.14 32.86
C THR A 387 3.09 -1.94 32.05
N LEU A 388 2.51 -0.76 32.23
CA LEU A 388 2.91 0.46 31.52
C LEU A 388 4.29 0.99 31.97
N PHE A 389 4.57 0.98 33.27
CA PHE A 389 5.89 1.30 33.80
C PHE A 389 6.97 0.32 33.31
N ARG A 390 6.65 -0.98 33.29
CA ARG A 390 7.55 -1.98 32.70
C ARG A 390 7.79 -1.77 31.20
N LEU A 391 6.84 -1.19 30.47
CA LEU A 391 7.01 -0.92 29.05
C LEU A 391 8.06 0.16 28.80
N ILE A 392 7.95 1.28 29.50
CA ILE A 392 8.87 2.42 29.31
C ILE A 392 10.30 2.10 29.78
N THR A 393 10.46 1.17 30.71
CA THR A 393 11.80 0.68 31.11
C THR A 393 12.39 -0.33 30.12
N LEU A 394 11.56 -1.04 29.35
CA LEU A 394 12.00 -2.00 28.34
C LEU A 394 12.30 -1.35 26.98
N LEU A 395 11.81 -0.13 26.74
CA LEU A 395 11.95 0.57 25.47
C LEU A 395 12.84 1.80 25.66
N GLU A 396 13.89 1.90 24.85
CA GLU A 396 14.68 3.13 24.68
C GLU A 396 13.86 4.12 23.83
N ILE A 397 13.34 5.18 24.45
CA ILE A 397 12.47 6.18 23.82
C ILE A 397 13.21 7.51 23.74
N ASP A 398 13.31 8.05 22.53
CA ASP A 398 14.03 9.30 22.24
C ASP A 398 13.10 10.35 21.63
N SER A 399 13.34 11.63 21.96
CA SER A 399 12.69 12.76 21.27
C SER A 399 13.25 12.92 19.87
N THR A 400 12.36 13.16 18.91
CA THR A 400 12.75 13.47 17.52
C THR A 400 12.63 14.97 17.21
N THR A 401 12.41 15.77 18.23
CA THR A 401 12.28 17.23 18.16
C THR A 401 13.21 17.89 19.17
N GLN A 402 13.37 19.21 19.10
CA GLN A 402 14.13 19.98 20.09
C GLN A 402 13.39 20.13 21.45
N ASP A 403 12.18 19.58 21.56
CA ASP A 403 11.34 19.67 22.75
C ASP A 403 11.40 18.36 23.55
N ASP A 404 12.13 18.40 24.67
CA ASP A 404 12.32 17.27 25.59
C ASP A 404 11.36 17.27 26.79
N SER A 405 10.34 18.14 26.80
CA SER A 405 9.44 18.32 27.96
C SER A 405 8.79 17.00 28.41
N LEU A 406 8.41 16.14 27.44
CA LEU A 406 7.75 14.86 27.73
C LEU A 406 8.76 13.79 28.17
N ILE A 407 9.98 13.79 27.64
CA ILE A 407 11.05 12.89 28.09
C ILE A 407 11.40 13.21 29.55
N ASN A 408 11.61 14.48 29.88
CA ASN A 408 11.86 14.93 31.26
C ASN A 408 10.70 14.54 32.20
N ALA A 409 9.45 14.62 31.73
CA ALA A 409 8.29 14.18 32.50
C ALA A 409 8.24 12.65 32.69
N LEU A 410 8.69 11.85 31.71
CA LEU A 410 8.81 10.40 31.82
C LEU A 410 9.90 9.99 32.81
N GLU A 411 11.04 10.67 32.81
CA GLU A 411 12.12 10.46 33.80
C GLU A 411 11.61 10.75 35.22
N PHE A 412 10.95 11.90 35.41
CA PHE A 412 10.32 12.22 36.69
C PHE A 412 9.29 11.14 37.12
N LEU A 413 8.51 10.61 36.18
CA LEU A 413 7.54 9.55 36.46
C LEU A 413 8.22 8.25 36.92
N LEU A 414 9.35 7.88 36.32
CA LEU A 414 10.15 6.71 36.71
C LEU A 414 10.76 6.87 38.10
N GLU A 415 11.33 8.04 38.42
CA GLU A 415 11.89 8.34 39.75
C GLU A 415 10.83 8.25 40.86
N ASN A 416 9.57 8.57 40.53
CA ASN A 416 8.46 8.60 41.48
C ASN A 416 7.59 7.32 41.45
N GLU A 417 7.98 6.28 40.71
CA GLU A 417 7.16 5.06 40.53
C GLU A 417 6.72 4.43 41.86
N ASN A 418 7.66 4.33 42.81
CA ASN A 418 7.48 3.62 44.08
C ASN A 418 6.97 4.52 45.21
N ARG A 419 6.82 5.84 44.99
CA ARG A 419 6.29 6.74 46.01
C ARG A 419 4.82 6.44 46.26
N LYS A 420 4.40 6.38 47.52
CA LYS A 420 3.02 6.07 47.93
C LYS A 420 2.15 7.30 48.22
N VAL A 421 2.66 8.50 47.92
CA VAL A 421 1.94 9.76 48.13
C VAL A 421 0.81 9.95 47.12
N GLU A 422 -0.24 10.66 47.53
CA GLU A 422 -1.35 11.03 46.65
C GLU A 422 -0.99 12.21 45.74
N HIS A 423 -0.18 13.13 46.26
CA HIS A 423 0.24 14.35 45.59
C HIS A 423 1.75 14.39 45.37
N LEU A 424 2.16 14.95 44.22
CA LEU A 424 3.55 15.21 43.87
C LEU A 424 3.77 16.72 43.71
N PRO A 425 4.99 17.25 43.99
CA PRO A 425 5.31 18.65 43.76
C PRO A 425 5.22 19.02 42.27
N SER A 426 4.93 20.29 41.96
CA SER A 426 4.66 20.77 40.59
C SER A 426 5.89 21.25 39.82
N ASP A 427 7.08 20.73 40.10
CA ASP A 427 8.34 21.22 39.51
C ASP A 427 8.60 20.73 38.06
N ILE A 428 7.58 20.17 37.40
CA ILE A 428 7.68 19.56 36.06
C ILE A 428 7.12 20.54 35.02
N ASP A 429 7.81 20.68 33.89
CA ASP A 429 7.26 21.36 32.73
C ASP A 429 6.12 20.53 32.09
N LEU A 430 4.93 21.12 32.05
CA LEU A 430 3.71 20.53 31.49
C LEU A 430 3.25 21.27 30.22
N SER A 431 4.17 21.95 29.54
CA SER A 431 3.93 22.68 28.28
C SER A 431 3.29 21.80 27.20
N PHE A 432 3.64 20.52 27.14
CA PHE A 432 3.04 19.53 26.24
C PHE A 432 1.54 19.24 26.51
N ALA A 433 1.09 19.41 27.75
CA ALA A 433 -0.27 19.07 28.17
C ALA A 433 -1.29 20.15 27.76
N SER A 434 -2.52 19.73 27.44
CA SER A 434 -3.63 20.65 27.16
C SER A 434 -4.08 21.38 28.43
N GLU A 435 -4.70 22.55 28.29
CA GLU A 435 -5.27 23.26 29.44
C GLU A 435 -6.28 22.40 30.21
N GLN A 436 -7.06 21.57 29.50
CA GLN A 436 -7.97 20.62 30.12
C GLN A 436 -7.22 19.58 30.99
N TRP A 437 -6.08 19.07 30.53
CA TRP A 437 -5.22 18.18 31.33
C TRP A 437 -4.61 18.92 32.51
N LYS A 438 -4.05 20.12 32.31
CA LYS A 438 -3.47 20.95 33.38
C LYS A 438 -4.47 21.24 34.50
N HIS A 439 -5.73 21.53 34.15
CA HIS A 439 -6.80 21.68 35.12
C HIS A 439 -7.15 20.38 35.85
N THR A 440 -7.04 19.23 35.18
CA THR A 440 -7.40 17.92 35.75
C THR A 440 -6.35 17.40 36.73
N ILE A 441 -5.07 17.69 36.49
CA ILE A 441 -3.94 17.18 37.29
C ILE A 441 -3.60 18.05 38.51
N ARG A 442 -3.92 19.34 38.50
CA ARG A 442 -3.66 20.25 39.64
C ARG A 442 -4.72 20.08 40.73
N VAL A 443 -4.29 20.13 41.99
CA VAL A 443 -5.19 20.03 43.16
C VAL A 443 -5.96 21.33 43.36
N GLU A 444 -5.27 22.47 43.38
CA GLU A 444 -5.85 23.82 43.38
C GLU A 444 -4.99 24.79 42.56
N LYS A 445 -5.52 25.95 42.14
CA LYS A 445 -4.75 26.95 41.37
C LYS A 445 -3.60 27.59 42.17
N SER A 446 -3.69 27.58 43.49
CA SER A 446 -2.76 28.21 44.44
C SER A 446 -1.70 27.25 45.01
N THR A 447 -1.86 25.94 44.83
CA THR A 447 -0.96 24.92 45.40
C THR A 447 -0.06 24.32 44.32
N ASN A 448 1.24 24.16 44.62
CA ASN A 448 2.21 23.47 43.76
C ASN A 448 2.08 21.94 43.86
N LEU A 449 0.86 21.41 43.92
CA LEU A 449 0.59 19.98 44.10
C LEU A 449 -0.18 19.38 42.91
N LEU A 450 0.27 18.21 42.46
CA LEU A 450 -0.28 17.46 41.35
C LEU A 450 -0.82 16.11 41.81
N TYR A 451 -2.00 15.70 41.35
CA TYR A 451 -2.53 14.36 41.56
C TYR A 451 -1.67 13.32 40.82
N ARG A 452 -0.97 12.47 41.58
CA ARG A 452 0.02 11.52 41.03
C ARG A 452 -0.56 10.65 39.92
N LYS A 453 -1.67 9.94 40.17
CA LYS A 453 -2.23 9.00 39.18
C LYS A 453 -2.76 9.70 37.93
N ARG A 454 -3.29 10.92 38.08
CA ARG A 454 -3.76 11.71 36.94
C ARG A 454 -2.58 12.20 36.10
N LEU A 455 -1.47 12.56 36.74
CA LEU A 455 -0.21 12.88 36.07
C LEU A 455 0.33 11.65 35.31
N GLU A 456 0.34 10.47 35.94
CA GLU A 456 0.77 9.22 35.29
C GLU A 456 -0.05 8.96 34.00
N ILE A 457 -1.38 9.03 34.08
CA ILE A 457 -2.25 8.82 32.91
C ILE A 457 -1.99 9.89 31.85
N CYS A 458 -1.86 11.17 32.25
CA CYS A 458 -1.55 12.27 31.35
C CYS A 458 -0.29 11.97 30.52
N ILE A 459 0.81 11.62 31.20
CA ILE A 459 2.09 11.32 30.55
C ILE A 459 1.97 10.12 29.61
N PHE A 460 1.32 9.02 30.02
CA PHE A 460 1.09 7.88 29.12
C PHE A 460 0.18 8.20 27.93
N SER A 461 -0.81 9.09 28.10
CA SER A 461 -1.68 9.55 27.01
C SER A 461 -0.89 10.36 25.99
N TYR A 462 0.00 11.25 26.44
CA TYR A 462 0.87 12.03 25.55
C TYR A 462 1.97 11.18 24.92
N LEU A 463 2.55 10.22 25.65
CA LEU A 463 3.48 9.23 25.10
C LEU A 463 2.83 8.45 23.94
N ALA A 464 1.58 8.00 24.12
CA ALA A 464 0.84 7.33 23.05
C ALA A 464 0.59 8.26 21.84
N SER A 465 0.28 9.53 22.09
CA SER A 465 0.09 10.53 21.03
C SER A 465 1.39 10.79 20.26
N GLU A 466 2.49 11.06 20.96
CA GLU A 466 3.77 11.44 20.36
C GLU A 466 4.48 10.27 19.64
N LEU A 467 4.35 9.02 20.12
CA LEU A 467 4.79 7.83 19.37
C LEU A 467 3.99 7.62 18.08
N LYS A 468 2.68 7.95 18.11
CA LYS A 468 1.80 7.84 16.95
C LYS A 468 2.09 8.92 15.90
N THR A 469 2.39 10.14 16.32
CA THR A 469 2.79 11.26 15.44
C THR A 469 4.26 11.22 15.04
N GLY A 470 5.07 10.39 15.71
CA GLY A 470 6.50 10.28 15.45
C GLY A 470 7.32 11.42 16.04
N ASP A 471 6.75 12.21 16.95
CA ASP A 471 7.48 13.21 17.74
C ASP A 471 8.39 12.51 18.78
N LEU A 472 8.01 11.31 19.21
CA LEU A 472 8.88 10.36 19.90
C LEU A 472 9.18 9.14 19.01
N SER A 473 10.35 8.56 19.19
CA SER A 473 10.79 7.34 18.51
C SER A 473 11.27 6.28 19.49
N VAL A 474 11.29 5.03 19.05
CA VAL A 474 11.80 3.89 19.82
C VAL A 474 13.01 3.31 19.11
N LYS A 475 14.15 3.28 19.79
CA LYS A 475 15.40 2.75 19.23
C LYS A 475 15.30 1.24 19.03
N GLY A 476 15.86 0.77 17.91
CA GLY A 476 15.79 -0.63 17.50
C GLY A 476 14.39 -1.08 17.03
N SER A 477 13.45 -0.16 16.85
CA SER A 477 12.17 -0.43 16.18
C SER A 477 12.26 -0.12 14.67
N GLU A 478 11.22 -0.45 13.89
CA GLU A 478 11.18 -0.11 12.46
C GLU A 478 9.99 0.79 12.13
N LYS A 479 8.81 0.49 12.68
CA LYS A 479 7.59 1.32 12.49
C LYS A 479 7.58 2.57 13.37
N TYR A 480 8.29 2.52 14.50
CA TYR A 480 8.35 3.60 15.49
C TYR A 480 9.75 4.20 15.61
N ALA A 481 10.65 3.92 14.67
CA ALA A 481 11.96 4.58 14.60
C ALA A 481 11.80 6.03 14.12
N ASP A 482 12.84 6.84 14.28
CA ASP A 482 12.87 8.17 13.70
C ASP A 482 12.86 8.07 12.17
N TYR A 483 11.72 8.43 11.58
CA TYR A 483 11.51 8.36 10.14
C TYR A 483 12.37 9.37 9.38
N ARG A 484 12.88 10.42 10.03
CA ARG A 484 13.74 11.42 9.39
C ARG A 484 15.09 10.84 8.99
N GLN A 485 15.57 9.82 9.72
CA GLN A 485 16.78 9.07 9.35
C GLN A 485 16.60 8.26 8.04
N GLN A 486 15.36 8.07 7.58
CA GLN A 486 15.04 7.44 6.31
C GLN A 486 14.91 8.46 5.17
N LEU A 487 14.90 9.76 5.46
CA LEU A 487 14.88 10.79 4.42
C LEU A 487 16.26 10.94 3.80
N LEU A 488 16.29 11.30 2.52
CA LEU A 488 17.52 11.73 1.87
C LEU A 488 18.04 13.02 2.54
N PRO A 489 19.35 13.14 2.77
CA PRO A 489 19.95 14.42 3.13
C PRO A 489 19.59 15.50 2.10
N TRP A 490 19.48 16.75 2.54
CA TRP A 490 19.11 17.84 1.63
C TRP A 490 20.17 18.04 0.54
N GLU A 491 21.44 17.78 0.85
CA GLU A 491 22.58 17.85 -0.07
C GLU A 491 22.41 16.89 -1.26
N GLU A 492 21.78 15.73 -1.05
CA GLU A 492 21.45 14.77 -2.11
C GLU A 492 20.17 15.18 -2.87
N CYS A 493 19.23 15.84 -2.19
CA CYS A 493 17.97 16.29 -2.79
C CYS A 493 18.17 17.48 -3.72
N GLN A 494 18.98 18.46 -3.31
CA GLN A 494 19.17 19.75 -3.99
C GLN A 494 19.42 19.63 -5.50
N PRO A 495 20.34 18.76 -6.01
CA PRO A 495 20.55 18.63 -7.45
C PRO A 495 19.37 18.03 -8.20
N MET A 496 18.47 17.31 -7.53
CA MET A 496 17.31 16.66 -8.15
C MET A 496 16.08 17.58 -8.24
N VAL A 497 16.07 18.69 -7.50
CA VAL A 497 14.88 19.56 -7.37
C VAL A 497 14.49 20.18 -8.71
N GLU A 498 15.45 20.68 -9.48
CA GLU A 498 15.17 21.36 -10.74
C GLU A 498 14.55 20.41 -11.78
N ASP A 499 15.16 19.23 -11.96
CA ASP A 499 14.64 18.18 -12.83
C ASP A 499 13.24 17.72 -12.39
N TYR A 500 13.03 17.53 -11.09
CA TYR A 500 11.73 17.13 -10.55
C TYR A 500 10.65 18.19 -10.76
N CYS A 501 10.99 19.45 -10.53
CA CYS A 501 10.13 20.59 -10.78
C CYS A 501 9.77 20.70 -12.26
N ASN A 502 10.73 20.47 -13.16
CA ASN A 502 10.47 20.49 -14.60
C ASN A 502 9.54 19.35 -15.03
N GLU A 503 9.72 18.13 -14.49
CA GLU A 503 8.86 16.97 -14.79
C GLU A 503 7.39 17.21 -14.41
N LEU A 504 7.14 17.80 -13.23
CA LEU A 504 5.79 18.06 -12.73
C LEU A 504 5.25 19.45 -13.06
N GLU A 505 5.99 20.21 -13.87
CA GLU A 505 5.72 21.62 -14.13
C GLU A 505 5.48 22.40 -12.83
N LEU A 506 6.31 22.25 -11.80
CA LEU A 506 6.26 23.01 -10.55
C LEU A 506 7.36 24.08 -10.51
N PRO A 507 7.16 25.24 -9.88
CA PRO A 507 8.25 26.19 -9.68
C PRO A 507 9.36 25.63 -8.77
N SER A 508 10.62 25.87 -9.14
CA SER A 508 11.81 25.41 -8.40
C SER A 508 12.26 26.38 -7.28
N SER A 509 11.60 27.54 -7.16
CA SER A 509 11.83 28.53 -6.10
C SER A 509 10.67 28.55 -5.10
N PRO A 510 10.92 28.66 -3.77
CA PRO A 510 9.87 28.75 -2.75
C PRO A 510 8.86 29.88 -3.00
N THR A 511 9.36 31.07 -3.37
CA THR A 511 8.54 32.26 -3.61
C THR A 511 7.63 32.09 -4.82
N ASP A 512 8.19 31.57 -5.93
CA ASP A 512 7.44 31.33 -7.16
C ASP A 512 6.42 30.22 -6.98
N PHE A 513 6.75 29.19 -6.20
CA PHE A 513 5.84 28.09 -5.84
C PHE A 513 4.60 28.63 -5.12
N VAL A 514 4.80 29.44 -4.08
CA VAL A 514 3.71 30.07 -3.32
C VAL A 514 2.91 31.04 -4.19
N ASN A 515 3.58 31.87 -5.00
CA ASN A 515 2.92 32.82 -5.90
C ASN A 515 2.02 32.11 -6.92
N ARG A 516 2.49 31.01 -7.51
CA ARG A 516 1.68 30.21 -8.44
C ARG A 516 0.45 29.62 -7.78
N LEU A 517 0.59 29.05 -6.58
CA LEU A 517 -0.55 28.51 -5.81
C LEU A 517 -1.58 29.59 -5.48
N LYS A 518 -1.11 30.78 -5.09
CA LYS A 518 -1.97 31.93 -4.79
C LYS A 518 -2.73 32.41 -6.03
N ILE A 519 -2.06 32.50 -7.18
CA ILE A 519 -2.69 32.83 -8.47
C ILE A 519 -3.73 31.78 -8.83
N TRP A 520 -3.39 30.49 -8.71
CA TRP A 520 -4.29 29.40 -9.07
C TRP A 520 -5.57 29.39 -8.22
N LEU A 521 -5.46 29.53 -6.89
CA LEU A 521 -6.61 29.63 -6.00
C LEU A 521 -7.48 30.86 -6.31
N THR A 522 -6.85 32.00 -6.55
CA THR A 522 -7.55 33.26 -6.87
C THR A 522 -8.32 33.14 -8.18
N SER A 523 -7.69 32.61 -9.22
CA SER A 523 -8.31 32.42 -10.54
C SER A 523 -9.44 31.38 -10.50
N ALA A 524 -9.26 30.27 -9.78
CA ALA A 524 -10.31 29.26 -9.60
C ALA A 524 -11.55 29.86 -8.91
N ALA A 525 -11.37 30.58 -7.80
CA ALA A 525 -12.46 31.20 -7.07
C ALA A 525 -13.17 32.28 -7.90
N LYS A 526 -12.42 33.18 -8.58
CA LYS A 526 -13.01 34.18 -9.50
C LYS A 526 -13.82 33.54 -10.62
N THR A 527 -13.31 32.47 -11.22
CA THR A 527 -14.01 31.77 -12.31
C THR A 527 -15.34 31.17 -11.84
N VAL A 528 -15.35 30.56 -10.65
CA VAL A 528 -16.58 30.00 -10.08
C VAL A 528 -17.56 31.10 -9.70
N ASP A 529 -17.09 32.21 -9.11
CA ASP A 529 -17.93 33.36 -8.75
C ASP A 529 -18.61 33.99 -9.97
N LEU A 530 -17.85 34.22 -11.05
CA LEU A 530 -18.36 34.80 -12.30
C LEU A 530 -19.37 33.88 -13.01
N ASN A 531 -19.14 32.56 -12.97
CA ASN A 531 -20.01 31.60 -13.62
C ASN A 531 -21.23 31.21 -12.77
N TYR A 532 -21.24 31.53 -11.47
CA TYR A 532 -22.32 31.15 -10.55
C TYR A 532 -23.73 31.56 -11.04
N PRO A 533 -23.97 32.79 -11.54
CA PRO A 533 -25.31 33.19 -12.01
C PRO A 533 -25.84 32.33 -13.16
N ASN A 534 -24.96 31.81 -14.00
CA ASN A 534 -25.28 30.94 -15.12
C ASN A 534 -25.26 29.45 -14.73
N ASN A 535 -24.78 29.13 -13.53
CA ASN A 535 -24.60 27.77 -13.05
C ASN A 535 -25.80 27.31 -12.21
N GLY A 536 -26.83 26.77 -12.88
CA GLY A 536 -28.01 26.23 -12.20
C GLY A 536 -27.80 24.93 -11.42
N GLN A 537 -26.55 24.52 -11.15
CA GLN A 537 -26.18 23.28 -10.46
C GLN A 537 -25.92 23.44 -8.97
N VAL A 538 -25.55 24.66 -8.53
CA VAL A 538 -25.27 25.02 -7.13
C VAL A 538 -26.22 26.13 -6.74
N ILE A 539 -26.86 26.01 -5.58
CA ILE A 539 -27.70 27.05 -4.98
C ILE A 539 -27.14 27.33 -3.60
N ILE A 540 -26.71 28.56 -3.34
CA ILE A 540 -26.32 29.05 -2.02
C ILE A 540 -27.56 29.71 -1.41
N THR A 541 -28.00 29.21 -0.26
CA THR A 541 -29.16 29.76 0.48
C THR A 541 -28.83 31.11 1.13
N GLU A 542 -29.84 31.79 1.65
CA GLU A 542 -29.67 33.07 2.37
C GLU A 542 -28.78 32.93 3.62
N ASP A 543 -28.78 31.75 4.26
CA ASP A 543 -27.89 31.41 5.38
C ASP A 543 -26.45 31.08 4.93
N GLY A 544 -26.14 31.18 3.63
CA GLY A 544 -24.85 30.82 3.06
C GLY A 544 -24.65 29.31 2.86
N GLU A 545 -25.68 28.49 3.04
CA GLU A 545 -25.56 27.04 2.87
C GLU A 545 -25.65 26.65 1.39
N PRO A 546 -24.68 25.88 0.87
CA PRO A 546 -24.67 25.54 -0.53
C PRO A 546 -25.36 24.18 -0.78
N ILE A 547 -26.13 24.06 -1.87
CA ILE A 547 -26.97 22.90 -2.25
C ILE A 547 -26.66 22.50 -3.69
N LEU A 548 -26.40 21.21 -3.92
CA LEU A 548 -26.12 20.66 -5.25
C LEU A 548 -27.34 19.91 -5.81
N LYS A 549 -27.65 20.12 -7.10
CA LYS A 549 -28.64 19.29 -7.79
C LYS A 549 -28.20 17.82 -7.89
N ARG A 550 -29.16 16.91 -7.76
CA ARG A 550 -28.97 15.45 -7.87
C ARG A 550 -28.72 15.06 -9.33
N LEU A 551 -27.77 14.16 -9.55
CA LEU A 551 -27.49 13.60 -10.88
C LEU A 551 -28.66 12.73 -11.35
N VAL A 552 -29.06 12.89 -12.61
CA VAL A 552 -30.06 12.03 -13.27
C VAL A 552 -29.35 10.82 -13.87
N ARG A 553 -29.84 9.61 -13.57
CA ARG A 553 -29.26 8.37 -14.09
C ARG A 553 -29.54 8.27 -15.61
N LYS A 554 -28.52 8.07 -16.43
CA LYS A 554 -28.69 7.73 -17.85
C LYS A 554 -29.23 6.30 -17.98
N GLU A 555 -30.36 6.12 -18.66
CA GLU A 555 -30.92 4.80 -18.90
C GLU A 555 -30.17 4.07 -20.02
N SER A 556 -29.95 2.76 -19.85
CA SER A 556 -29.40 1.88 -20.88
C SER A 556 -30.37 1.77 -22.06
N SER A 557 -29.88 1.91 -23.29
CA SER A 557 -30.69 1.75 -24.50
C SER A 557 -31.20 0.30 -24.65
N LYS A 558 -32.25 0.11 -25.45
CA LYS A 558 -32.78 -1.24 -25.75
C LYS A 558 -31.76 -2.09 -26.54
N SER A 559 -30.99 -1.48 -27.44
CA SER A 559 -29.97 -2.16 -28.25
C SER A 559 -28.84 -2.73 -27.39
N SER A 560 -28.35 -1.97 -26.39
CA SER A 560 -27.26 -2.44 -25.52
C SER A 560 -27.67 -3.65 -24.67
N LYS A 561 -28.91 -3.64 -24.17
CA LYS A 561 -29.49 -4.78 -23.43
C LYS A 561 -29.65 -6.03 -24.30
N MET A 562 -30.02 -5.87 -25.58
CA MET A 562 -30.12 -6.98 -26.52
C MET A 562 -28.73 -7.56 -26.82
N LEU A 563 -27.73 -6.70 -27.07
CA LEU A 563 -26.35 -7.14 -27.30
C LEU A 563 -25.79 -7.92 -26.10
N GLU A 564 -25.96 -7.40 -24.88
CA GLU A 564 -25.52 -8.08 -23.67
C GLU A 564 -26.16 -9.49 -23.54
N LYS A 565 -27.44 -9.62 -23.87
CA LYS A 565 -28.15 -10.91 -23.87
C LYS A 565 -27.56 -11.89 -24.89
N GLU A 566 -27.29 -11.43 -26.12
CA GLU A 566 -26.69 -12.27 -27.18
C GLU A 566 -25.28 -12.73 -26.82
N ILE A 567 -24.50 -11.87 -26.15
CA ILE A 567 -23.17 -12.22 -25.63
C ILE A 567 -23.30 -13.28 -24.55
N ILE A 568 -24.16 -13.07 -23.55
CA ILE A 568 -24.34 -14.01 -22.43
C ILE A 568 -24.75 -15.41 -22.92
N GLN A 569 -25.58 -15.49 -23.96
CA GLN A 569 -26.01 -16.78 -24.54
C GLN A 569 -24.90 -17.55 -25.27
N ARG A 570 -23.84 -16.86 -25.73
CA ARG A 570 -22.72 -17.46 -26.48
C ARG A 570 -21.46 -17.65 -25.63
N LEU A 571 -21.43 -17.15 -24.40
CA LEU A 571 -20.27 -17.31 -23.51
C LEU A 571 -20.00 -18.79 -23.21
N PRO A 572 -18.75 -19.27 -23.39
CA PRO A 572 -18.43 -20.67 -23.11
C PRO A 572 -18.48 -20.95 -21.61
N GLU A 573 -19.02 -22.09 -21.21
CA GLU A 573 -18.95 -22.52 -19.82
C GLU A 573 -17.53 -22.99 -19.45
N ARG A 574 -16.94 -22.42 -18.39
CA ARG A 574 -15.58 -22.78 -17.92
C ARG A 574 -15.49 -22.84 -16.41
N THR A 575 -14.61 -23.69 -15.89
CA THR A 575 -14.20 -23.65 -14.48
C THR A 575 -13.16 -22.56 -14.28
N ILE A 576 -12.98 -22.09 -13.03
CA ILE A 576 -11.93 -21.12 -12.70
C ILE A 576 -10.52 -21.68 -13.03
N LEU A 577 -10.32 -23.00 -12.93
CA LEU A 577 -9.04 -23.61 -13.28
C LEU A 577 -8.76 -23.57 -14.78
N ASP A 578 -9.76 -23.82 -15.62
CA ASP A 578 -9.61 -23.70 -17.08
C ASP A 578 -9.18 -22.28 -17.45
N ILE A 579 -9.79 -21.29 -16.78
CA ILE A 579 -9.45 -19.88 -16.95
C ILE A 579 -7.99 -19.63 -16.55
N LEU A 580 -7.55 -20.11 -15.38
CA LEU A 580 -6.16 -19.94 -14.94
C LEU A 580 -5.16 -20.64 -15.87
N CYS A 581 -5.52 -21.80 -16.44
CA CYS A 581 -4.69 -22.49 -17.44
C CYS A 581 -4.57 -21.68 -18.73
N ASN A 582 -5.68 -21.11 -19.23
CA ASN A 582 -5.66 -20.25 -20.42
C ASN A 582 -4.82 -19.00 -20.19
N VAL A 583 -4.99 -18.36 -19.03
CA VAL A 583 -4.24 -17.15 -18.67
C VAL A 583 -2.76 -17.47 -18.51
N GLU A 584 -2.39 -18.60 -17.90
CA GLU A 584 -1.00 -19.05 -17.86
C GLU A 584 -0.44 -19.27 -19.26
N HIS A 585 -1.20 -19.91 -20.15
CA HIS A 585 -0.77 -20.12 -21.54
C HIS A 585 -0.47 -18.81 -22.27
N TRP A 586 -1.31 -17.78 -22.08
CA TRP A 586 -1.15 -16.49 -22.76
C TRP A 586 -0.10 -15.58 -22.12
N THR A 587 0.06 -15.63 -20.79
CA THR A 587 0.85 -14.64 -20.04
C THR A 587 2.11 -15.20 -19.39
N HIS A 588 2.19 -16.53 -19.21
CA HIS A 588 3.22 -17.23 -18.43
C HIS A 588 3.40 -16.61 -17.03
N CYS A 589 2.32 -16.16 -16.39
CA CYS A 589 2.36 -15.41 -15.14
C CYS A 589 2.87 -16.22 -13.95
N THR A 590 2.82 -17.56 -13.98
CA THR A 590 3.37 -18.41 -12.91
C THR A 590 4.90 -18.44 -12.90
N ARG A 591 5.55 -17.91 -13.94
CA ARG A 591 7.01 -17.85 -14.04
C ARG A 591 7.64 -17.16 -12.85
N HIS A 592 6.96 -16.25 -12.15
CA HIS A 592 7.49 -15.52 -10.98
C HIS A 592 7.56 -16.38 -9.71
N PHE A 593 6.78 -17.46 -9.64
CA PHE A 593 6.70 -18.32 -8.45
C PHE A 593 7.87 -19.29 -8.35
N GLY A 594 8.49 -19.36 -7.18
CA GLY A 594 9.65 -20.21 -6.93
C GLY A 594 10.30 -19.91 -5.58
N PRO A 595 11.31 -20.66 -5.14
CA PRO A 595 11.94 -20.49 -3.83
C PRO A 595 12.38 -19.05 -3.54
N PHE A 596 12.35 -18.61 -2.27
CA PHE A 596 12.87 -17.30 -1.84
C PHE A 596 14.35 -17.12 -2.17
N SER A 597 15.10 -18.22 -2.15
CA SER A 597 16.50 -18.22 -2.58
C SER A 597 16.68 -17.91 -4.07
N GLY A 598 15.61 -17.83 -4.88
CA GLY A 598 15.71 -17.64 -6.34
C GLY A 598 16.29 -18.86 -7.07
N SER A 599 16.43 -19.99 -6.36
CA SER A 599 16.86 -21.26 -6.94
C SER A 599 15.75 -21.90 -7.77
N GLU A 600 16.09 -22.98 -8.45
CA GLU A 600 15.12 -23.76 -9.20
C GLU A 600 14.09 -24.38 -8.25
N PRO A 601 12.81 -24.48 -8.64
CA PRO A 601 11.73 -24.97 -7.78
C PRO A 601 11.95 -26.35 -7.17
N LYS A 602 12.70 -27.26 -7.83
CA LYS A 602 12.82 -28.67 -7.43
C LYS A 602 11.45 -29.32 -7.13
N LEU A 603 10.44 -28.94 -7.90
CA LEU A 603 9.08 -29.49 -7.86
C LEU A 603 8.78 -30.19 -9.18
N GLU A 604 8.15 -31.35 -9.12
CA GLU A 604 7.56 -31.99 -10.30
C GLU A 604 6.31 -31.21 -10.72
N HIS A 605 6.16 -30.95 -12.01
CA HIS A 605 5.04 -30.19 -12.59
C HIS A 605 4.75 -28.86 -11.86
N PRO A 606 5.73 -27.93 -11.80
CA PRO A 606 5.62 -26.72 -10.97
C PRO A 606 4.47 -25.81 -11.38
N ILE A 607 4.21 -25.65 -12.69
CA ILE A 607 3.13 -24.80 -13.23
C ILE A 607 1.77 -25.29 -12.72
N GLU A 608 1.52 -26.60 -12.82
CA GLU A 608 0.31 -27.24 -12.34
C GLU A 608 0.09 -26.97 -10.84
N ARG A 609 1.14 -27.17 -10.03
CA ARG A 609 1.09 -26.90 -8.59
C ARG A 609 0.82 -25.43 -8.27
N TYR A 610 1.37 -24.51 -9.06
CA TYR A 610 1.14 -23.08 -8.88
C TYR A 610 -0.29 -22.68 -9.22
N ILE A 611 -0.86 -23.18 -10.33
CA ILE A 611 -2.25 -22.92 -10.70
C ILE A 611 -3.21 -23.44 -9.64
N ILE A 612 -3.01 -24.68 -9.16
CA ILE A 612 -3.84 -25.26 -8.11
C ILE A 612 -3.73 -24.47 -6.81
N THR A 613 -2.53 -24.01 -6.45
CA THR A 613 -2.33 -23.19 -5.25
C THR A 613 -3.01 -21.83 -5.39
N SER A 614 -2.88 -21.17 -6.55
CA SER A 614 -3.55 -19.90 -6.84
C SER A 614 -5.07 -20.01 -6.78
N PHE A 615 -5.63 -21.08 -7.35
CA PHE A 615 -7.05 -21.40 -7.22
C PHE A 615 -7.47 -21.63 -5.76
N GLY A 616 -6.76 -22.52 -5.05
CA GLY A 616 -7.12 -22.91 -3.69
C GLY A 616 -7.07 -21.77 -2.68
N TYR A 617 -6.06 -20.91 -2.77
CA TYR A 617 -5.95 -19.73 -1.91
C TYR A 617 -6.81 -18.56 -2.39
N GLY A 618 -6.92 -18.33 -3.70
CA GLY A 618 -7.67 -17.20 -4.28
C GLY A 618 -9.18 -17.36 -4.18
N CYS A 619 -9.70 -18.59 -4.20
CA CYS A 619 -11.11 -18.89 -3.94
C CYS A 619 -11.41 -19.17 -2.46
N ASN A 620 -10.44 -18.96 -1.56
CA ASN A 620 -10.54 -19.22 -0.11
C ASN A 620 -10.90 -20.66 0.31
N LEU A 621 -10.60 -21.66 -0.52
CA LEU A 621 -10.81 -23.07 -0.17
C LEU A 621 -9.77 -23.56 0.85
N GLY A 622 -8.56 -23.02 0.78
CA GLY A 622 -7.42 -23.47 1.57
C GLY A 622 -6.89 -24.85 1.14
N PRO A 623 -5.75 -25.29 1.69
CA PRO A 623 -5.05 -26.48 1.20
C PRO A 623 -5.85 -27.78 1.38
N ALA A 624 -6.58 -27.91 2.49
CA ALA A 624 -7.31 -29.14 2.82
C ALA A 624 -8.48 -29.41 1.88
N GLN A 625 -9.36 -28.41 1.67
CA GLN A 625 -10.50 -28.57 0.76
C GLN A 625 -10.03 -28.65 -0.69
N THR A 626 -9.08 -27.81 -1.10
CA THR A 626 -8.53 -27.86 -2.46
C THR A 626 -8.04 -29.27 -2.79
N ALA A 627 -7.19 -29.88 -1.95
CA ALA A 627 -6.68 -31.22 -2.19
C ALA A 627 -7.78 -32.29 -2.34
N LYS A 628 -8.87 -32.21 -1.54
CA LYS A 628 -10.00 -33.15 -1.64
C LYS A 628 -10.70 -33.10 -3.00
N HIS A 629 -10.73 -31.94 -3.65
CA HIS A 629 -11.34 -31.78 -4.96
C HIS A 629 -10.39 -32.03 -6.14
N MET A 630 -9.09 -32.26 -5.90
CA MET A 630 -8.07 -32.52 -6.94
C MET A 630 -7.77 -34.01 -7.16
N ARG A 631 -8.69 -34.92 -6.82
CA ARG A 631 -8.61 -36.37 -7.11
C ARG A 631 -7.24 -37.00 -6.76
N ASN A 632 -6.66 -36.65 -5.61
CA ASN A 632 -5.35 -37.10 -5.11
C ASN A 632 -4.10 -36.69 -5.92
N ILE A 633 -4.22 -35.75 -6.88
CA ILE A 633 -3.07 -35.19 -7.63
C ILE A 633 -2.14 -34.41 -6.69
N VAL A 634 -2.71 -33.73 -5.70
CA VAL A 634 -1.99 -32.92 -4.70
C VAL A 634 -2.47 -33.22 -3.29
N THR A 635 -1.57 -33.08 -2.33
CA THR A 635 -1.89 -33.16 -0.89
C THR A 635 -2.01 -31.77 -0.27
N PRO A 636 -2.69 -31.62 0.88
CA PRO A 636 -2.73 -30.34 1.60
C PRO A 636 -1.33 -29.81 1.95
N HIS A 637 -0.40 -30.72 2.28
CA HIS A 637 0.99 -30.38 2.56
C HIS A 637 1.69 -29.79 1.34
N MET A 638 1.49 -30.34 0.13
CA MET A 638 2.08 -29.81 -1.09
C MET A 638 1.59 -28.39 -1.40
N ILE A 639 0.30 -28.13 -1.26
CA ILE A 639 -0.29 -26.79 -1.50
C ILE A 639 0.25 -25.77 -0.47
N SER A 640 0.27 -26.14 0.81
CA SER A 640 0.83 -25.30 1.88
C SER A 640 2.33 -25.05 1.67
N PHE A 641 3.08 -26.07 1.27
CA PHE A 641 4.50 -25.95 0.95
C PHE A 641 4.74 -24.93 -0.17
N VAL A 642 3.99 -25.02 -1.27
CA VAL A 642 4.09 -24.08 -2.39
C VAL A 642 3.78 -22.65 -1.94
N ASN A 643 2.68 -22.43 -1.21
CA ASN A 643 2.34 -21.09 -0.71
C ASN A 643 3.41 -20.52 0.24
N ARG A 644 3.97 -21.33 1.15
CA ARG A 644 4.99 -20.90 2.11
C ARG A 644 6.35 -20.64 1.47
N ARG A 645 6.75 -21.44 0.48
CA ARG A 645 8.13 -21.46 -0.04
C ARG A 645 8.29 -20.80 -1.40
N HIS A 646 7.27 -20.86 -2.24
CA HIS A 646 7.36 -20.45 -3.65
C HIS A 646 6.67 -19.11 -3.92
N ILE A 647 5.75 -18.70 -3.06
CA ILE A 647 4.89 -17.54 -3.32
C ILE A 647 5.06 -16.50 -2.21
N SER A 648 5.24 -15.25 -2.62
CA SER A 648 5.29 -14.06 -1.76
C SER A 648 4.37 -12.99 -2.33
N VAL A 649 4.03 -11.98 -1.52
CA VAL A 649 3.22 -10.84 -1.97
C VAL A 649 3.82 -10.21 -3.24
N GLN A 650 5.13 -9.98 -3.27
CA GLN A 650 5.82 -9.39 -4.42
C GLN A 650 5.74 -10.25 -5.68
N LYS A 651 5.74 -11.59 -5.53
CA LYS A 651 5.61 -12.51 -6.67
C LYS A 651 4.18 -12.57 -7.20
N LEU A 652 3.19 -12.45 -6.31
CA LEU A 652 1.78 -12.31 -6.71
C LEU A 652 1.57 -11.00 -7.46
N ASP A 653 2.12 -9.88 -6.96
CA ASP A 653 2.06 -8.59 -7.66
C ASP A 653 2.69 -8.66 -9.06
N ALA A 654 3.86 -9.30 -9.20
CA ALA A 654 4.50 -9.50 -10.50
C ALA A 654 3.69 -10.39 -11.45
N SER A 655 3.05 -11.43 -10.92
CA SER A 655 2.16 -12.32 -11.69
C SER A 655 0.89 -11.58 -12.15
N ILE A 656 0.29 -10.78 -11.27
CA ILE A 656 -0.85 -9.91 -11.60
C ILE A 656 -0.44 -8.91 -12.69
N GLN A 657 0.74 -8.28 -12.56
CA GLN A 657 1.24 -7.30 -13.53
C GLN A 657 1.27 -7.85 -14.96
N ASP A 658 1.66 -9.12 -15.16
CA ASP A 658 1.65 -9.74 -16.49
C ASP A 658 0.25 -9.82 -17.09
N ILE A 659 -0.73 -10.17 -16.26
CA ILE A 659 -2.15 -10.23 -16.66
C ILE A 659 -2.64 -8.82 -17.03
N LEU A 660 -2.31 -7.81 -16.21
CA LEU A 660 -2.68 -6.41 -16.45
C LEU A 660 -2.10 -5.88 -17.77
N ASN A 661 -0.83 -6.19 -18.04
CA ASN A 661 -0.15 -5.72 -19.24
C ASN A 661 -0.74 -6.37 -20.50
N GLN A 662 -1.04 -7.67 -20.45
CA GLN A 662 -1.71 -8.35 -21.57
C GLN A 662 -3.15 -7.85 -21.77
N TYR A 663 -3.88 -7.58 -20.68
CA TYR A 663 -5.20 -6.98 -20.72
C TYR A 663 -5.22 -5.60 -21.40
N ASN A 664 -4.20 -4.77 -21.14
CA ASN A 664 -4.09 -3.41 -21.68
C ASN A 664 -3.93 -3.36 -23.21
N LEU A 665 -3.52 -4.45 -23.84
CA LEU A 665 -3.38 -4.52 -25.30
C LEU A 665 -4.73 -4.47 -26.01
N PHE A 666 -5.80 -4.99 -25.38
CA PHE A 666 -7.13 -5.05 -25.97
C PHE A 666 -7.73 -3.67 -26.28
N SER A 667 -8.51 -3.61 -27.36
CA SER A 667 -9.26 -2.43 -27.76
C SER A 667 -10.58 -2.27 -27.00
N LEU A 668 -11.19 -3.37 -26.56
CA LEU A 668 -12.48 -3.34 -25.84
C LEU A 668 -12.39 -2.58 -24.50
N PRO A 669 -11.40 -2.83 -23.62
CA PRO A 669 -11.28 -2.09 -22.35
C PRO A 669 -11.09 -0.58 -22.53
N LYS A 670 -10.46 -0.16 -23.64
CA LYS A 670 -10.24 1.25 -23.98
C LYS A 670 -11.54 1.99 -24.32
N LEU A 671 -12.64 1.28 -24.53
CA LEU A 671 -13.98 1.88 -24.63
C LEU A 671 -14.59 2.20 -23.26
N TRP A 672 -14.24 1.45 -22.22
CA TRP A 672 -14.80 1.63 -20.87
C TRP A 672 -14.07 2.71 -20.08
N GLY A 673 -12.78 2.92 -20.37
CA GLY A 673 -11.92 3.83 -19.65
C GLY A 673 -10.61 4.11 -20.38
N SER A 674 -9.94 5.18 -19.98
CA SER A 674 -8.67 5.62 -20.55
C SER A 674 -7.45 4.92 -19.93
N GLY A 675 -7.62 4.29 -18.76
CA GLY A 675 -6.52 3.80 -17.92
C GLY A 675 -5.81 4.91 -17.12
N LYS A 676 -6.20 6.18 -17.28
CA LYS A 676 -5.62 7.32 -16.54
C LYS A 676 -6.29 7.58 -15.20
N THR A 677 -7.48 7.03 -14.98
CA THR A 677 -8.21 7.20 -13.72
C THR A 677 -8.41 5.86 -13.04
N ALA A 678 -8.23 5.84 -11.72
CA ALA A 678 -8.57 4.71 -10.87
C ALA A 678 -9.45 5.18 -9.72
N ALA A 679 -10.13 4.24 -9.09
CA ALA A 679 -10.92 4.48 -7.90
C ALA A 679 -10.51 3.50 -6.81
N ALA A 680 -10.46 4.00 -5.58
CA ALA A 680 -9.91 3.31 -4.43
C ALA A 680 -11.00 3.12 -3.36
N ASP A 681 -11.19 1.88 -2.93
CA ASP A 681 -12.22 1.50 -1.97
C ASP A 681 -11.78 0.33 -1.07
N GLY A 682 -12.28 0.32 0.16
CA GLY A 682 -12.01 -0.69 1.17
C GLY A 682 -13.21 -1.62 1.39
N THR A 683 -12.99 -2.93 1.29
CA THR A 683 -14.01 -3.95 1.63
C THR A 683 -13.63 -4.67 2.91
N LYS A 684 -14.56 -4.76 3.87
CA LYS A 684 -14.34 -5.52 5.11
C LYS A 684 -14.41 -7.04 4.85
N TYR A 685 -13.41 -7.74 5.36
CA TYR A 685 -13.38 -9.19 5.53
C TYR A 685 -13.39 -9.55 7.02
N ASP A 686 -14.12 -10.59 7.38
CA ASP A 686 -14.16 -11.07 8.76
C ASP A 686 -12.88 -11.89 9.06
N LEU A 687 -12.36 -11.70 10.28
CA LEU A 687 -11.14 -12.34 10.78
C LEU A 687 -11.43 -13.09 12.08
N TYR A 688 -10.58 -14.07 12.40
CA TYR A 688 -10.54 -14.62 13.76
C TYR A 688 -10.13 -13.56 14.80
N GLU A 689 -10.70 -13.67 15.99
CA GLU A 689 -10.65 -12.64 17.05
C GLU A 689 -9.31 -12.59 17.82
N GLU A 690 -8.46 -13.62 17.76
CA GLU A 690 -7.24 -13.73 18.56
C GLU A 690 -5.97 -13.09 17.97
N ASN A 691 -6.08 -12.00 17.19
CA ASN A 691 -4.90 -11.33 16.63
C ASN A 691 -4.83 -9.84 16.96
N LEU A 692 -3.62 -9.28 16.90
CA LEU A 692 -3.38 -7.85 17.18
C LEU A 692 -4.06 -6.94 16.14
N LEU A 693 -4.34 -7.44 14.93
CA LEU A 693 -4.88 -6.66 13.80
C LEU A 693 -6.41 -6.57 13.77
N SER A 694 -7.10 -7.46 14.48
CA SER A 694 -8.55 -7.54 14.54
C SER A 694 -9.06 -6.39 15.39
N GLU A 695 -9.77 -5.47 14.74
CA GLU A 695 -10.45 -4.37 15.41
C GLU A 695 -11.92 -4.35 15.04
N TYR A 696 -12.73 -3.89 15.98
CA TYR A 696 -14.16 -3.73 15.77
C TYR A 696 -14.41 -2.52 14.86
N HIS A 697 -14.97 -2.76 13.67
CA HIS A 697 -15.26 -1.70 12.73
C HIS A 697 -16.65 -1.07 12.99
N ILE A 698 -16.67 0.21 13.35
CA ILE A 698 -17.91 0.93 13.72
C ILE A 698 -18.92 0.99 12.55
N ARG A 699 -18.45 1.23 11.31
CA ARG A 699 -19.31 1.30 10.09
C ARG A 699 -19.92 -0.05 9.68
N TYR A 700 -19.25 -1.17 9.97
CA TYR A 700 -19.60 -2.50 9.43
C TYR A 700 -20.01 -3.51 10.52
N GLY A 701 -19.99 -3.12 11.80
CA GLY A 701 -20.59 -3.88 12.89
C GLY A 701 -19.93 -5.22 13.23
N GLY A 702 -18.60 -5.32 13.24
CA GLY A 702 -17.90 -6.55 13.66
C GLY A 702 -16.38 -6.47 13.58
N TYR A 703 -15.70 -7.52 14.04
CA TYR A 703 -14.24 -7.68 13.97
C TYR A 703 -13.80 -8.09 12.56
N GLY A 704 -12.66 -7.58 12.07
CA GLY A 704 -12.17 -7.91 10.73
C GLY A 704 -10.97 -7.09 10.28
N GLY A 705 -10.67 -7.18 8.99
CA GLY A 705 -9.70 -6.32 8.28
C GLY A 705 -10.28 -5.80 6.97
N ILE A 706 -9.61 -4.83 6.37
CA ILE A 706 -10.05 -4.13 5.15
C ILE A 706 -9.14 -4.55 4.00
N ALA A 707 -9.71 -5.17 2.97
CA ALA A 707 -9.05 -5.33 1.69
C ALA A 707 -9.26 -4.05 0.88
N TYR A 708 -8.18 -3.30 0.72
CA TYR A 708 -8.17 -2.03 0.02
C TYR A 708 -7.73 -2.24 -1.42
N HIS A 709 -8.52 -1.81 -2.40
CA HIS A 709 -8.25 -2.03 -3.82
C HIS A 709 -8.18 -0.70 -4.58
N HIS A 710 -7.33 -0.65 -5.62
CA HIS A 710 -7.44 0.35 -6.68
C HIS A 710 -7.94 -0.34 -7.94
N VAL A 711 -9.10 0.10 -8.44
CA VAL A 711 -9.70 -0.41 -9.66
C VAL A 711 -9.67 0.69 -10.71
N SER A 712 -9.10 0.39 -11.86
CA SER A 712 -9.00 1.29 -13.00
C SER A 712 -10.38 1.54 -13.63
N ASP A 713 -10.53 2.67 -14.32
CA ASP A 713 -11.73 2.98 -15.11
C ASP A 713 -11.99 1.96 -16.23
N ASN A 714 -11.02 1.15 -16.60
CA ASN A 714 -11.20 0.03 -17.53
C ASN A 714 -11.58 -1.31 -16.85
N TYR A 715 -12.06 -1.29 -15.59
CA TYR A 715 -12.58 -2.47 -14.85
C TYR A 715 -11.53 -3.49 -14.35
N ILE A 716 -10.24 -3.19 -14.39
CA ILE A 716 -9.20 -4.10 -13.87
C ILE A 716 -8.63 -3.61 -12.52
N ALA A 717 -8.34 -4.52 -11.60
CA ALA A 717 -7.74 -4.16 -10.31
C ALA A 717 -6.22 -4.04 -10.43
N LEU A 718 -5.70 -2.84 -10.15
CA LEU A 718 -4.28 -2.50 -10.32
C LEU A 718 -3.46 -2.78 -9.06
N PHE A 719 -4.08 -2.62 -7.89
CA PHE A 719 -3.40 -2.71 -6.62
C PHE A 719 -4.36 -3.21 -5.55
N SER A 720 -3.78 -3.88 -4.55
CA SER A 720 -4.48 -4.21 -3.33
C SER A 720 -3.56 -4.22 -2.11
N HIS A 721 -4.14 -4.01 -0.93
CA HIS A 721 -3.43 -4.13 0.34
C HIS A 721 -4.39 -4.53 1.44
N PHE A 722 -3.92 -5.35 2.38
CA PHE A 722 -4.70 -5.71 3.56
C PHE A 722 -4.39 -4.74 4.70
N ILE A 723 -5.39 -4.00 5.15
CA ILE A 723 -5.29 -2.96 6.18
C ILE A 723 -6.08 -3.42 7.41
N PRO A 724 -5.52 -3.38 8.63
CA PRO A 724 -6.31 -3.64 9.84
C PRO A 724 -7.44 -2.61 10.02
N CYS A 725 -8.57 -3.05 10.59
CA CYS A 725 -9.67 -2.14 10.91
C CYS A 725 -9.20 -1.03 11.86
N GLY A 726 -9.77 0.18 11.75
CA GLY A 726 -9.41 1.33 12.59
C GLY A 726 -8.19 2.13 12.14
N VAL A 727 -7.39 1.61 11.19
CA VAL A 727 -6.37 2.39 10.49
C VAL A 727 -7.04 3.24 9.41
N TRP A 728 -6.55 4.48 9.25
CA TRP A 728 -7.08 5.42 8.28
C TRP A 728 -6.65 5.03 6.85
N GLU A 729 -7.61 4.61 6.01
CA GLU A 729 -7.35 3.98 4.70
C GLU A 729 -6.70 4.95 3.71
N ALA A 730 -7.01 6.24 3.81
CA ALA A 730 -6.51 7.27 2.90
C ALA A 730 -4.98 7.36 2.83
N VAL A 731 -4.31 6.84 3.85
CA VAL A 731 -2.85 6.77 3.93
C VAL A 731 -2.25 5.82 2.88
N TYR A 732 -3.03 4.85 2.40
CA TYR A 732 -2.61 3.85 1.41
C TYR A 732 -3.00 4.20 -0.04
N ILE A 733 -3.79 5.28 -0.25
CA ILE A 733 -4.17 5.78 -1.59
C ILE A 733 -2.92 6.03 -2.46
N ILE A 734 -1.88 6.62 -1.88
CA ILE A 734 -0.69 7.01 -2.66
C ILE A 734 0.23 5.79 -2.87
N ASP A 735 0.34 4.92 -1.87
CA ASP A 735 1.12 3.69 -1.95
C ASP A 735 0.72 2.84 -3.16
N GLY A 736 -0.58 2.68 -3.42
CA GLY A 736 -1.06 1.84 -4.50
C GLY A 736 -0.67 2.34 -5.89
N LEU A 737 -0.64 3.66 -6.10
CA LEU A 737 -0.20 4.26 -7.36
C LEU A 737 1.31 4.11 -7.56
N LEU A 738 2.10 4.38 -6.51
CA LEU A 738 3.57 4.30 -6.61
C LEU A 738 4.09 2.86 -6.72
N LYS A 739 3.36 1.88 -6.16
CA LYS A 739 3.72 0.46 -6.24
C LYS A 739 3.27 -0.20 -7.54
N ASN A 740 2.31 0.38 -8.25
CA ASN A 740 1.82 -0.16 -9.52
C ASN A 740 2.90 -0.04 -10.60
N LYS A 741 3.37 -1.18 -11.11
CA LYS A 741 4.39 -1.25 -12.18
C LYS A 741 3.80 -1.66 -13.54
N SER A 742 2.49 -1.85 -13.64
CA SER A 742 1.84 -2.22 -14.90
C SER A 742 1.87 -1.09 -15.92
N ASP A 743 1.55 -1.40 -17.18
CA ASP A 743 1.49 -0.42 -18.26
C ASP A 743 0.30 0.55 -18.12
N ILE A 744 -0.65 0.22 -17.23
CA ILE A 744 -1.77 1.09 -16.87
C ILE A 744 -1.32 1.95 -15.69
N GLN A 745 -1.03 3.23 -15.95
CA GLN A 745 -0.51 4.18 -14.96
C GLN A 745 -1.50 5.34 -14.76
N PRO A 746 -2.44 5.22 -13.80
CA PRO A 746 -3.36 6.29 -13.49
C PRO A 746 -2.66 7.50 -12.86
N ASP A 747 -2.99 8.69 -13.34
CA ASP A 747 -2.59 9.97 -12.72
C ASP A 747 -3.68 10.55 -11.83
N THR A 748 -4.91 10.01 -11.91
CA THR A 748 -6.10 10.50 -11.22
C THR A 748 -6.70 9.40 -10.35
N ILE A 749 -6.97 9.70 -9.09
CA ILE A 749 -7.50 8.74 -8.12
C ILE A 749 -8.75 9.25 -7.44
N HIS A 750 -9.82 8.47 -7.56
CA HIS A 750 -11.07 8.69 -6.83
C HIS A 750 -11.03 7.91 -5.52
N ALA A 751 -11.29 8.56 -4.39
CA ALA A 751 -11.30 7.91 -3.08
C ALA A 751 -12.64 8.16 -2.35
N ASP A 752 -12.98 7.34 -1.36
CA ASP A 752 -14.11 7.66 -0.47
C ASP A 752 -13.79 8.91 0.40
N THR A 753 -14.78 9.34 1.18
CA THR A 753 -14.78 10.50 2.08
C THR A 753 -13.52 10.58 2.95
N GLN A 754 -12.92 9.45 3.31
CA GLN A 754 -11.67 9.42 4.09
C GLN A 754 -10.50 10.11 3.38
N GLY A 755 -10.46 10.17 2.05
CA GLY A 755 -9.41 10.82 1.26
C GLY A 755 -9.35 12.34 1.36
N GLN A 756 -10.26 12.99 2.10
CA GLN A 756 -10.41 14.47 2.14
C GLN A 756 -9.41 15.22 3.03
N SER A 757 -8.45 14.52 3.63
CA SER A 757 -7.48 15.12 4.53
C SER A 757 -6.49 16.01 3.80
N THR A 758 -6.14 17.13 4.42
CA THR A 758 -5.25 18.14 3.81
C THR A 758 -3.83 17.61 3.56
N PRO A 759 -3.15 16.90 4.49
CA PRO A 759 -1.88 16.26 4.19
C PRO A 759 -1.89 15.36 2.94
N VAL A 760 -2.97 14.61 2.70
CA VAL A 760 -3.04 13.71 1.53
C VAL A 760 -3.20 14.53 0.25
N PHE A 761 -4.04 15.58 0.24
CA PHE A 761 -4.11 16.51 -0.89
C PHE A 761 -2.76 17.17 -1.20
N ALA A 762 -2.03 17.60 -0.18
CA ALA A 762 -0.70 18.20 -0.36
C ALA A 762 0.30 17.20 -0.95
N LEU A 763 0.37 15.99 -0.37
CA LEU A 763 1.31 14.97 -0.84
C LEU A 763 0.97 14.48 -2.25
N SER A 764 -0.32 14.25 -2.55
CA SER A 764 -0.77 13.91 -3.91
C SER A 764 -0.38 14.99 -4.92
N TYR A 765 -0.60 16.26 -4.60
CA TYR A 765 -0.22 17.37 -5.49
C TYR A 765 1.28 17.40 -5.76
N LEU A 766 2.11 17.28 -4.73
CA LEU A 766 3.56 17.28 -4.89
C LEU A 766 4.10 16.05 -5.65
N LEU A 767 3.33 14.96 -5.72
CA LEU A 767 3.66 13.75 -6.47
C LEU A 767 3.06 13.73 -7.89
N GLY A 768 2.33 14.77 -8.30
CA GLY A 768 1.67 14.84 -9.60
C GLY A 768 0.36 14.04 -9.70
N ILE A 769 -0.24 13.68 -8.56
CA ILE A 769 -1.45 12.85 -8.50
C ILE A 769 -2.69 13.73 -8.30
N ASN A 770 -3.67 13.58 -9.19
CA ASN A 770 -4.97 14.24 -9.11
C ASN A 770 -5.91 13.48 -8.16
N LEU A 771 -5.93 13.88 -6.89
CA LEU A 771 -6.83 13.32 -5.89
C LEU A 771 -8.24 13.91 -6.01
N MET A 772 -9.24 13.06 -6.27
CA MET A 772 -10.63 13.45 -6.51
C MET A 772 -11.59 12.65 -5.61
N PRO A 773 -11.66 12.95 -4.30
CA PRO A 773 -12.48 12.18 -3.38
C PRO A 773 -13.97 12.43 -3.58
N ARG A 774 -14.80 11.39 -3.37
CA ARG A 774 -16.25 11.53 -3.28
C ARG A 774 -16.60 12.22 -1.96
N ILE A 775 -17.33 13.34 -2.04
CA ILE A 775 -17.69 14.12 -0.85
C ILE A 775 -19.19 13.98 -0.56
N ARG A 776 -19.52 13.32 0.56
CA ARG A 776 -20.90 13.15 1.03
C ARG A 776 -21.43 14.39 1.76
N ASN A 777 -20.68 14.90 2.74
CA ASN A 777 -21.04 16.08 3.56
C ASN A 777 -20.13 17.27 3.24
N TRP A 778 -20.31 17.87 2.07
CA TRP A 778 -19.47 19.00 1.64
C TRP A 778 -19.81 20.32 2.35
N LYS A 779 -21.01 20.43 2.95
CA LYS A 779 -21.48 21.60 3.68
C LYS A 779 -20.63 21.94 4.90
N ASP A 780 -20.04 20.94 5.55
CA ASP A 780 -19.24 21.11 6.77
C ASP A 780 -17.77 21.45 6.47
N LEU A 781 -17.39 21.52 5.19
CA LEU A 781 -16.01 21.73 4.78
C LEU A 781 -15.68 23.22 4.67
N LYS A 782 -14.60 23.61 5.35
CA LYS A 782 -14.04 24.97 5.33
C LYS A 782 -13.31 25.26 4.01
N PHE A 783 -13.71 26.31 3.31
CA PHE A 783 -12.95 26.92 2.21
C PHE A 783 -12.04 28.03 2.76
N PHE A 784 -10.88 28.20 2.12
CA PHE A 784 -9.86 29.17 2.52
C PHE A 784 -9.62 30.22 1.44
N ARG A 785 -9.49 31.50 1.84
CA ARG A 785 -9.25 32.62 0.92
C ARG A 785 -7.75 32.80 0.66
N PRO A 786 -7.37 33.34 -0.51
CA PRO A 786 -5.99 33.73 -0.76
C PRO A 786 -5.49 34.91 0.10
N SER A 787 -6.39 35.82 0.50
CA SER A 787 -6.07 36.92 1.40
C SER A 787 -7.33 37.43 2.10
N LYS A 788 -7.17 38.14 3.23
CA LYS A 788 -8.27 38.76 3.97
C LYS A 788 -9.00 39.87 3.19
N HIS A 789 -8.32 40.49 2.22
CA HIS A 789 -8.83 41.64 1.47
C HIS A 789 -9.64 41.25 0.22
N ILE A 790 -9.71 39.97 -0.13
CA ILE A 790 -10.46 39.50 -1.29
C ILE A 790 -11.88 39.10 -0.84
N GLN A 791 -12.87 39.72 -1.49
CA GLN A 791 -14.29 39.39 -1.35
C GLN A 791 -14.85 38.99 -2.71
N TYR A 792 -15.73 37.98 -2.72
CA TYR A 792 -16.42 37.50 -3.92
C TYR A 792 -17.88 37.98 -3.93
N LYS A 793 -18.50 38.08 -5.10
CA LYS A 793 -19.86 38.65 -5.20
C LYS A 793 -20.95 37.65 -4.84
N HIS A 794 -20.78 36.40 -5.23
CA HIS A 794 -21.79 35.34 -5.13
C HIS A 794 -21.39 34.22 -4.19
N ILE A 795 -20.10 33.87 -4.13
CA ILE A 795 -19.60 32.70 -3.38
C ILE A 795 -18.88 33.04 -2.07
N ASP A 796 -18.86 34.32 -1.64
CA ASP A 796 -18.14 34.76 -0.43
C ASP A 796 -18.49 33.98 0.85
N PRO A 797 -19.77 33.62 1.11
CA PRO A 797 -20.16 32.88 2.30
C PRO A 797 -19.48 31.50 2.45
N LEU A 798 -18.97 30.91 1.36
CA LEU A 798 -18.28 29.61 1.42
C LEU A 798 -16.97 29.68 2.20
N PHE A 799 -16.33 30.84 2.25
CA PHE A 799 -14.97 31.00 2.73
C PHE A 799 -14.90 31.41 4.20
N SER A 800 -14.16 30.63 4.99
CA SER A 800 -14.15 30.73 6.46
C SER A 800 -12.84 31.26 7.07
N ASP A 801 -11.71 31.15 6.37
CA ASP A 801 -10.38 31.54 6.90
C ASP A 801 -9.40 31.83 5.75
N VAL A 802 -8.15 32.18 6.06
CA VAL A 802 -7.09 32.53 5.09
C VAL A 802 -5.91 31.55 5.18
N ILE A 803 -5.27 31.30 4.04
CA ILE A 803 -4.07 30.46 3.95
C ILE A 803 -2.85 31.17 4.57
N ASP A 804 -2.07 30.45 5.37
CA ASP A 804 -0.74 30.89 5.82
C ASP A 804 0.33 30.57 4.76
N TRP A 805 0.54 31.54 3.86
CA TRP A 805 1.51 31.41 2.77
C TRP A 805 2.96 31.35 3.26
N LYS A 806 3.28 32.05 4.36
CA LYS A 806 4.65 32.13 4.90
C LYS A 806 5.09 30.77 5.42
N LEU A 807 4.17 30.00 6.01
CA LEU A 807 4.48 28.65 6.47
C LEU A 807 4.85 27.70 5.32
N ILE A 808 4.14 27.78 4.19
CA ILE A 808 4.44 26.98 2.99
C ILE A 808 5.81 27.38 2.43
N GLU A 809 6.09 28.68 2.34
CA GLU A 809 7.36 29.21 1.84
C GLU A 809 8.55 28.78 2.70
N THR A 810 8.40 28.89 4.03
CA THR A 810 9.46 28.57 5.01
C THR A 810 9.83 27.09 4.98
N HIS A 811 8.84 26.20 4.86
CA HIS A 811 9.03 24.75 4.90
C HIS A 811 9.03 24.10 3.51
N TRP A 812 9.25 24.89 2.44
CA TRP A 812 9.29 24.37 1.07
C TRP A 812 10.38 23.30 0.90
N GLN A 813 11.56 23.51 1.50
CA GLN A 813 12.66 22.54 1.45
C GLN A 813 12.25 21.21 2.10
N ASP A 814 11.62 21.26 3.27
CA ASP A 814 11.16 20.06 3.99
C ASP A 814 10.11 19.27 3.18
N LEU A 815 9.18 19.98 2.52
CA LEU A 815 8.17 19.36 1.64
C LEU A 815 8.83 18.63 0.46
N PHE A 816 9.82 19.24 -0.18
CA PHE A 816 10.53 18.64 -1.32
C PHE A 816 11.47 17.51 -0.90
N GLN A 817 12.17 17.64 0.24
CA GLN A 817 13.01 16.57 0.80
C GLN A 817 12.20 15.29 0.99
N VAL A 818 10.98 15.42 1.54
CA VAL A 818 10.07 14.29 1.73
C VAL A 818 9.68 13.65 0.39
N VAL A 819 9.27 14.46 -0.58
CA VAL A 819 8.75 13.97 -1.86
C VAL A 819 9.85 13.31 -2.69
N LEU A 820 11.06 13.88 -2.70
CA LEU A 820 12.22 13.29 -3.35
C LEU A 820 12.66 12.00 -2.66
N SER A 821 12.58 11.92 -1.32
CA SER A 821 12.84 10.69 -0.57
C SER A 821 11.84 9.58 -0.91
N ILE A 822 10.57 9.93 -1.14
CA ILE A 822 9.53 8.99 -1.60
C ILE A 822 9.84 8.50 -3.02
N LYS A 823 10.18 9.41 -3.95
CA LYS A 823 10.53 9.07 -5.34
C LYS A 823 11.79 8.20 -5.43
N ALA A 824 12.75 8.41 -4.53
CA ALA A 824 13.94 7.57 -4.38
C ALA A 824 13.66 6.22 -3.69
N GLY A 825 12.42 5.95 -3.25
CA GLY A 825 12.03 4.70 -2.60
C GLY A 825 12.57 4.50 -1.19
N LYS A 826 13.05 5.57 -0.53
CA LYS A 826 13.62 5.51 0.82
C LYS A 826 12.55 5.40 1.91
N ILE A 827 11.40 6.04 1.69
CA ILE A 827 10.26 6.01 2.61
C ILE A 827 8.94 5.82 1.83
N LEU A 828 8.02 5.05 2.40
CA LEU A 828 6.66 4.89 1.84
C LEU A 828 5.78 6.08 2.26
N PRO A 829 4.93 6.61 1.35
CA PRO A 829 3.92 7.63 1.69
C PRO A 829 3.07 7.22 2.90
N SER A 830 2.69 5.94 2.97
CA SER A 830 1.86 5.44 4.06
C SER A 830 2.54 5.48 5.44
N THR A 831 3.86 5.35 5.48
CA THR A 831 4.64 5.48 6.72
C THR A 831 4.64 6.93 7.18
N LEU A 832 4.84 7.89 6.27
CA LEU A 832 4.85 9.32 6.59
C LEU A 832 3.46 9.83 7.00
N LEU A 833 2.43 9.58 6.19
CA LEU A 833 1.07 10.08 6.44
C LEU A 833 0.46 9.52 7.74
N ARG A 834 0.90 8.34 8.20
CA ARG A 834 0.53 7.82 9.53
C ARG A 834 1.04 8.70 10.67
N LYS A 835 2.16 9.41 10.46
CA LYS A 835 2.82 10.33 11.40
C LYS A 835 2.30 11.77 11.27
N LEU A 836 1.91 12.20 10.07
CA LEU A 836 1.35 13.53 9.78
C LEU A 836 -0.12 13.70 10.25
N ARG A 837 -0.35 13.70 11.57
CA ARG A 837 -1.68 13.83 12.18
C ARG A 837 -1.87 15.16 12.92
N SER A 838 -3.13 15.58 13.05
CA SER A 838 -3.56 16.77 13.81
C SER A 838 -3.20 16.74 15.29
N ASP A 839 -2.90 15.55 15.82
CA ASP A 839 -2.63 15.34 17.24
C ASP A 839 -1.28 15.95 17.67
N SER A 840 -0.37 16.22 16.72
CA SER A 840 0.89 16.90 17.00
C SER A 840 0.76 18.42 16.85
N LYS A 841 1.13 19.14 17.92
CA LYS A 841 1.34 20.59 17.87
C LYS A 841 2.78 20.97 17.49
N LYS A 842 3.72 20.02 17.64
CA LYS A 842 5.18 20.24 17.48
C LYS A 842 5.64 20.05 16.03
N ASN A 843 4.99 19.14 15.30
CA ASN A 843 5.42 18.75 13.96
C ASN A 843 5.16 19.85 12.91
N ARG A 844 6.19 20.66 12.65
CA ARG A 844 6.18 21.73 11.63
C ARG A 844 5.94 21.20 10.22
N LEU A 845 6.48 20.03 9.91
CA LEU A 845 6.25 19.37 8.62
C LEU A 845 4.75 19.06 8.41
N TYR A 846 4.06 18.55 9.44
CA TYR A 846 2.61 18.37 9.39
C TYR A 846 1.87 19.69 9.14
N GLN A 847 2.26 20.77 9.82
CA GLN A 847 1.62 22.08 9.63
C GLN A 847 1.80 22.59 8.19
N ALA A 848 3.00 22.44 7.61
CA ALA A 848 3.27 22.79 6.21
C ALA A 848 2.42 21.96 5.23
N PHE A 849 2.39 20.63 5.37
CA PHE A 849 1.52 19.75 4.57
C PHE A 849 0.04 20.11 4.74
N ARG A 850 -0.38 20.48 5.95
CA ARG A 850 -1.76 20.88 6.23
C ARG A 850 -2.13 22.17 5.50
N GLU A 851 -1.28 23.20 5.55
CA GLU A 851 -1.56 24.49 4.88
C GLU A 851 -1.52 24.37 3.35
N LEU A 852 -0.52 23.68 2.78
CA LEU A 852 -0.51 23.38 1.34
C LEU A 852 -1.78 22.60 0.94
N GLY A 853 -2.16 21.62 1.74
CA GLY A 853 -3.35 20.81 1.51
C GLY A 853 -4.65 21.59 1.55
N ARG A 854 -4.74 22.64 2.38
CA ARG A 854 -5.89 23.56 2.42
C ARG A 854 -6.06 24.30 1.09
N VAL A 855 -4.95 24.72 0.46
CA VAL A 855 -4.98 25.36 -0.87
C VAL A 855 -5.56 24.39 -1.91
N ILE A 856 -4.92 23.23 -2.06
CA ILE A 856 -5.29 22.23 -3.08
C ILE A 856 -6.72 21.74 -2.89
N ARG A 857 -7.11 21.45 -1.65
CA ARG A 857 -8.47 21.02 -1.31
C ARG A 857 -9.51 22.10 -1.63
N THR A 858 -9.24 23.36 -1.32
CA THR A 858 -10.17 24.46 -1.62
C THR A 858 -10.39 24.58 -3.14
N ILE A 859 -9.32 24.48 -3.93
CA ILE A 859 -9.41 24.50 -5.40
C ILE A 859 -10.23 23.31 -5.91
N PHE A 860 -9.99 22.11 -5.39
CA PHE A 860 -10.80 20.94 -5.72
C PHE A 860 -12.28 21.15 -5.39
N LEU A 861 -12.60 21.66 -4.19
CA LEU A 861 -13.98 21.92 -3.77
C LEU A 861 -14.69 22.92 -4.69
N LEU A 862 -14.00 24.00 -5.08
CA LEU A 862 -14.52 25.00 -6.03
C LEU A 862 -14.83 24.37 -7.41
N LYS A 863 -13.97 23.48 -7.90
CA LYS A 863 -14.21 22.71 -9.13
C LYS A 863 -15.37 21.72 -8.96
N TYR A 864 -15.42 21.02 -7.83
CA TYR A 864 -16.43 20.01 -7.54
C TYR A 864 -17.85 20.57 -7.50
N ILE A 865 -18.04 21.76 -6.91
CA ILE A 865 -19.35 22.40 -6.89
C ILE A 865 -19.73 22.94 -8.28
N SER A 866 -18.76 23.47 -9.02
CA SER A 866 -19.05 24.16 -10.29
C SER A 866 -19.20 23.22 -11.49
N ASP A 867 -18.53 22.06 -11.50
CA ASP A 867 -18.49 21.13 -12.64
C ASP A 867 -19.35 19.87 -12.41
N MET A 868 -20.42 19.72 -13.21
CA MET A 868 -21.27 18.53 -13.18
C MET A 868 -20.58 17.30 -13.80
N LYS A 869 -19.77 17.47 -14.86
CA LYS A 869 -19.09 16.35 -15.53
C LYS A 869 -18.08 15.70 -14.60
N LEU A 870 -17.35 16.50 -13.83
CA LEU A 870 -16.44 16.01 -12.79
C LEU A 870 -17.16 15.13 -11.77
N ARG A 871 -18.35 15.54 -11.30
CA ARG A 871 -19.16 14.76 -10.35
C ARG A 871 -19.71 13.46 -10.96
N GLU A 872 -20.13 13.49 -12.23
CA GLU A 872 -20.53 12.28 -12.97
C GLU A 872 -19.37 11.29 -13.09
N GLN A 873 -18.17 11.77 -13.42
CA GLN A 873 -16.97 10.95 -13.54
C GLN A 873 -16.57 10.30 -12.21
N ILE A 874 -16.58 11.07 -11.11
CA ILE A 874 -16.30 10.54 -9.76
C ILE A 874 -17.30 9.43 -9.43
N THR A 875 -18.60 9.66 -9.66
CA THR A 875 -19.66 8.69 -9.37
C THR A 875 -19.55 7.42 -10.21
N ALA A 876 -19.29 7.57 -11.52
CA ALA A 876 -19.11 6.44 -12.43
C ALA A 876 -17.94 5.55 -12.02
N SER A 877 -16.80 6.15 -11.64
CA SER A 877 -15.62 5.41 -11.19
C SER A 877 -15.88 4.69 -9.87
N THR A 878 -16.55 5.32 -8.90
CA THR A 878 -16.91 4.65 -7.63
C THR A 878 -17.82 3.44 -7.86
N ASN A 879 -18.82 3.54 -8.74
CA ASN A 879 -19.71 2.41 -9.07
C ASN A 879 -18.94 1.21 -9.65
N LYS A 880 -17.85 1.45 -10.40
CA LYS A 880 -17.00 0.37 -10.94
C LYS A 880 -16.26 -0.38 -9.83
N VAL A 881 -15.73 0.33 -8.82
CA VAL A 881 -15.08 -0.32 -7.67
C VAL A 881 -16.09 -1.10 -6.84
N GLU A 882 -17.28 -0.54 -6.59
CA GLU A 882 -18.35 -1.24 -5.88
C GLU A 882 -18.74 -2.55 -6.61
N ALA A 883 -18.83 -2.52 -7.95
CA ALA A 883 -19.08 -3.70 -8.77
C ALA A 883 -17.92 -4.71 -8.71
N TYR A 884 -16.66 -4.24 -8.72
CA TYR A 884 -15.48 -5.09 -8.55
C TYR A 884 -15.49 -5.80 -7.19
N ASN A 885 -15.79 -5.08 -6.11
CA ASN A 885 -15.84 -5.65 -4.76
C ASN A 885 -16.89 -6.77 -4.68
N GLY A 886 -18.06 -6.58 -5.31
CA GLY A 886 -19.08 -7.63 -5.44
C GLY A 886 -18.59 -8.85 -6.26
N PHE A 887 -17.89 -8.60 -7.37
CA PHE A 887 -17.32 -9.64 -8.24
C PHE A 887 -16.20 -10.45 -7.56
N SER A 888 -15.25 -9.79 -6.92
CA SER A 888 -14.16 -10.42 -6.17
C SER A 888 -14.70 -11.24 -4.99
N LYS A 889 -15.69 -10.72 -4.25
CA LYS A 889 -16.36 -11.48 -3.19
C LYS A 889 -17.08 -12.73 -3.72
N TRP A 890 -17.64 -12.68 -4.93
CA TRP A 890 -18.29 -13.85 -5.55
C TRP A 890 -17.30 -14.98 -5.90
N LEU A 891 -16.05 -14.62 -6.25
CA LEU A 891 -14.95 -15.56 -6.49
C LEU A 891 -14.34 -16.13 -5.20
N PHE A 892 -14.46 -15.40 -4.09
CA PHE A 892 -13.98 -15.78 -2.76
C PHE A 892 -15.01 -16.63 -1.99
N PHE A 893 -15.45 -17.75 -2.56
CA PHE A 893 -16.59 -18.52 -2.07
C PHE A 893 -16.27 -19.60 -1.01
N GLY A 894 -15.00 -19.89 -0.74
CA GLY A 894 -14.61 -20.86 0.30
C GLY A 894 -14.64 -20.28 1.72
N GLY A 895 -14.86 -21.15 2.72
CA GLY A 895 -14.70 -20.83 4.14
C GLY A 895 -15.57 -19.66 4.64
N ASP A 896 -16.78 -19.50 4.11
CA ASP A 896 -17.71 -18.39 4.38
C ASP A 896 -17.13 -16.98 4.15
N GLY A 897 -16.03 -16.90 3.40
CA GLY A 897 -15.29 -15.65 3.18
C GLY A 897 -14.49 -15.16 4.40
N ILE A 898 -14.37 -15.96 5.45
CA ILE A 898 -13.57 -15.65 6.64
C ILE A 898 -12.11 -15.95 6.34
N ILE A 899 -11.21 -15.01 6.67
CA ILE A 899 -9.77 -15.25 6.59
C ILE A 899 -9.34 -15.84 7.94
N THR A 900 -8.93 -17.12 7.91
CA THR A 900 -8.59 -17.89 9.11
C THR A 900 -7.19 -17.65 9.65
N GLU A 901 -6.35 -16.92 8.91
CA GLU A 901 -4.95 -16.71 9.26
C GLU A 901 -4.73 -15.47 10.12
N ASN A 902 -3.85 -15.59 11.11
CA ASN A 902 -3.46 -14.49 12.00
C ASN A 902 -2.18 -13.78 11.57
N ASP A 903 -1.38 -14.39 10.68
CA ASP A 903 -0.17 -13.76 10.14
C ASP A 903 -0.56 -12.67 9.11
N PRO A 904 -0.20 -11.38 9.33
CA PRO A 904 -0.45 -10.31 8.38
C PRO A 904 0.02 -10.59 6.95
N VAL A 905 1.15 -11.30 6.80
CA VAL A 905 1.71 -11.62 5.48
C VAL A 905 0.82 -12.62 4.74
N GLU A 906 0.29 -13.62 5.46
CA GLU A 906 -0.62 -14.59 4.87
C GLU A 906 -2.00 -13.97 4.61
N GLN A 907 -2.48 -13.07 5.45
CA GLN A 907 -3.69 -12.27 5.19
C GLN A 907 -3.55 -11.44 3.91
N GLU A 908 -2.41 -10.75 3.73
CA GLU A 908 -2.13 -9.99 2.51
C GLU A 908 -2.05 -10.89 1.27
N LYS A 909 -1.38 -12.05 1.37
CA LYS A 909 -1.37 -13.04 0.29
C LYS A 909 -2.77 -13.49 -0.10
N ARG A 910 -3.69 -13.70 0.86
CA ARG A 910 -5.08 -14.11 0.56
C ARG A 910 -5.80 -13.11 -0.35
N ILE A 911 -5.68 -11.81 -0.06
CA ILE A 911 -6.24 -10.76 -0.91
C ILE A 911 -5.58 -10.78 -2.29
N LYS A 912 -4.25 -10.89 -2.35
CA LYS A 912 -3.49 -10.94 -3.60
C LYS A 912 -3.83 -12.14 -4.48
N TYR A 913 -4.03 -13.32 -3.89
CA TYR A 913 -4.49 -14.49 -4.65
C TYR A 913 -5.90 -14.29 -5.20
N ASN A 914 -6.79 -13.67 -4.42
CA ASN A 914 -8.13 -13.35 -4.90
C ASN A 914 -8.07 -12.38 -6.08
N ASP A 915 -7.27 -11.31 -6.00
CA ASP A 915 -7.09 -10.39 -7.12
C ASP A 915 -6.45 -11.04 -8.34
N LEU A 916 -5.50 -11.97 -8.15
CA LEU A 916 -4.94 -12.76 -9.25
C LEU A 916 -6.04 -13.54 -9.99
N VAL A 917 -6.91 -14.22 -9.24
CA VAL A 917 -8.05 -14.97 -9.81
C VAL A 917 -9.06 -14.01 -10.44
N ALA A 918 -9.41 -12.92 -9.77
CA ALA A 918 -10.36 -11.93 -10.29
C ALA A 918 -9.87 -11.31 -11.60
N ASN A 919 -8.62 -10.84 -11.65
CA ASN A 919 -8.02 -10.28 -12.86
C ASN A 919 -7.88 -11.33 -13.98
N ALA A 920 -7.57 -12.59 -13.65
CA ALA A 920 -7.54 -13.68 -14.64
C ALA A 920 -8.92 -13.91 -15.27
N VAL A 921 -9.98 -13.92 -14.47
CA VAL A 921 -11.37 -14.06 -14.95
C VAL A 921 -11.80 -12.84 -15.77
N ILE A 922 -11.50 -11.62 -15.32
CA ILE A 922 -11.77 -10.38 -16.06
C ILE A 922 -11.09 -10.42 -17.43
N PHE A 923 -9.83 -10.85 -17.46
CA PHE A 923 -9.06 -10.98 -18.70
C PHE A 923 -9.69 -12.00 -19.65
N GLN A 924 -9.98 -13.21 -19.18
CA GLN A 924 -10.65 -14.24 -19.98
C GLN A 924 -12.01 -13.77 -20.52
N ASN A 925 -12.82 -13.10 -19.70
CA ASN A 925 -14.11 -12.56 -20.13
C ASN A 925 -13.93 -11.55 -21.28
N VAL A 926 -12.89 -10.70 -21.24
CA VAL A 926 -12.58 -9.79 -22.35
C VAL A 926 -12.16 -10.54 -23.61
N VAL A 927 -11.38 -11.62 -23.49
CA VAL A 927 -11.05 -12.49 -24.64
C VAL A 927 -12.32 -13.04 -25.28
N ASP A 928 -13.18 -13.67 -24.47
CA ASP A 928 -14.40 -14.33 -24.98
C ASP A 928 -15.39 -13.32 -25.56
N ILE A 929 -15.62 -12.18 -24.89
CA ILE A 929 -16.49 -11.12 -25.41
C ILE A 929 -15.95 -10.63 -26.77
N THR A 930 -14.64 -10.40 -26.88
CA THR A 930 -14.03 -9.91 -28.14
C THR A 930 -14.22 -10.91 -29.28
N MET A 931 -14.03 -12.21 -29.00
CA MET A 931 -14.28 -13.27 -29.98
C MET A 931 -15.76 -13.35 -30.40
N ILE A 932 -16.68 -13.26 -29.44
CA ILE A 932 -18.13 -13.27 -29.70
C ILE A 932 -18.54 -12.05 -30.53
N LEU A 933 -17.98 -10.86 -30.29
CA LEU A 933 -18.25 -9.68 -31.11
C LEU A 933 -17.85 -9.91 -32.57
N TRP A 934 -16.72 -10.58 -32.83
CA TRP A 934 -16.32 -10.95 -34.20
C TRP A 934 -17.27 -11.97 -34.82
N GLN A 935 -17.72 -12.95 -34.05
CA GLN A 935 -18.73 -13.91 -34.49
C GLN A 935 -20.05 -13.20 -34.85
N LEU A 936 -20.56 -12.34 -33.97
CA LEU A 936 -21.78 -11.56 -34.19
C LEU A 936 -21.68 -10.68 -35.44
N LYS A 937 -20.54 -10.01 -35.68
CA LYS A 937 -20.34 -9.23 -36.91
C LYS A 937 -20.36 -10.11 -38.16
N ARG A 938 -19.76 -11.30 -38.11
CA ARG A 938 -19.78 -12.27 -39.23
C ARG A 938 -21.19 -12.81 -39.48
N GLU A 939 -22.00 -12.96 -38.43
CA GLU A 939 -23.42 -13.32 -38.50
C GLU A 939 -24.31 -12.15 -38.98
N GLY A 940 -23.74 -10.96 -39.21
CA GLY A 940 -24.47 -9.78 -39.69
C GLY A 940 -25.19 -8.97 -38.59
N TYR A 941 -24.96 -9.30 -37.31
CA TYR A 941 -25.52 -8.55 -36.18
C TYR A 941 -24.88 -7.15 -36.12
N ARG A 942 -25.70 -6.12 -35.91
CA ARG A 942 -25.24 -4.72 -35.84
C ARG A 942 -25.25 -4.24 -34.40
N PHE A 943 -24.12 -3.70 -33.95
CA PHE A 943 -23.99 -2.99 -32.69
C PHE A 943 -23.16 -1.72 -32.90
N SER A 944 -23.41 -0.71 -32.07
CA SER A 944 -22.69 0.56 -32.08
C SER A 944 -21.57 0.59 -31.05
N ARG A 945 -20.71 1.62 -31.11
CA ARG A 945 -19.70 1.85 -30.07
C ARG A 945 -20.37 2.16 -28.72
N GLU A 946 -21.48 2.89 -28.75
CA GLU A 946 -22.28 3.23 -27.58
C GLU A 946 -22.82 1.99 -26.86
N ASP A 947 -23.17 0.94 -27.61
CA ASP A 947 -23.62 -0.33 -27.03
C ASP A 947 -22.51 -1.06 -26.28
N LEU A 948 -21.27 -1.01 -26.78
CA LEU A 948 -20.12 -1.65 -26.16
C LEU A 948 -19.68 -0.95 -24.86
N VAL A 949 -19.84 0.37 -24.78
CA VAL A 949 -19.52 1.17 -23.58
C VAL A 949 -20.38 0.75 -22.38
N MET A 950 -21.57 0.20 -22.62
CA MET A 950 -22.49 -0.26 -21.58
C MET A 950 -22.19 -1.68 -21.06
N LEU A 951 -21.30 -2.42 -21.73
CA LEU A 951 -20.89 -3.76 -21.29
C LEU A 951 -19.95 -3.69 -20.08
N SER A 952 -19.85 -4.81 -19.37
CA SER A 952 -18.92 -4.99 -18.24
C SER A 952 -18.24 -6.35 -18.35
N PRO A 953 -16.95 -6.47 -17.98
CA PRO A 953 -16.27 -7.75 -17.96
C PRO A 953 -16.61 -8.59 -16.71
N TYR A 954 -17.44 -8.12 -15.78
CA TYR A 954 -17.79 -8.84 -14.54
C TYR A 954 -18.92 -9.87 -14.72
N MET A 955 -19.01 -10.51 -15.89
CA MET A 955 -20.01 -11.52 -16.19
C MET A 955 -19.68 -12.86 -15.51
N THR A 956 -20.59 -13.37 -14.68
CA THR A 956 -20.36 -14.57 -13.86
C THR A 956 -21.19 -15.79 -14.24
N LYS A 957 -22.27 -15.62 -15.00
CA LYS A 957 -23.27 -16.69 -15.25
C LYS A 957 -22.71 -17.95 -15.92
N HIS A 958 -21.69 -17.82 -16.75
CA HIS A 958 -21.06 -18.93 -17.49
C HIS A 958 -19.93 -19.61 -16.70
N ILE A 959 -19.56 -19.09 -15.52
CA ILE A 959 -18.40 -19.55 -14.77
C ILE A 959 -18.83 -20.59 -13.72
N LYS A 960 -18.22 -21.77 -13.79
CA LYS A 960 -18.45 -22.88 -12.85
C LYS A 960 -17.57 -22.73 -11.61
N ARG A 961 -18.19 -22.42 -10.47
CA ARG A 961 -17.55 -22.33 -9.14
C ARG A 961 -17.53 -23.62 -8.35
N PHE A 962 -18.33 -24.61 -8.72
CA PHE A 962 -18.50 -25.86 -7.97
C PHE A 962 -18.46 -27.05 -8.92
N GLY A 963 -18.03 -28.20 -8.43
CA GLY A 963 -17.95 -29.46 -9.17
C GLY A 963 -16.59 -30.12 -9.03
N ASP A 964 -16.30 -31.03 -9.96
CA ASP A 964 -14.98 -31.65 -10.07
C ASP A 964 -14.01 -30.70 -10.75
N TYR A 965 -12.83 -30.52 -10.13
CA TYR A 965 -11.77 -29.67 -10.63
C TYR A 965 -10.71 -30.52 -11.31
N VAL A 966 -10.69 -30.47 -12.64
CA VAL A 966 -9.67 -31.15 -13.46
C VAL A 966 -8.76 -30.09 -14.04
N ILE A 967 -7.46 -30.27 -13.86
CA ILE A 967 -6.44 -29.42 -14.49
C ILE A 967 -6.00 -30.08 -15.80
N ASP A 968 -6.08 -29.32 -16.90
CA ASP A 968 -5.63 -29.78 -18.21
C ASP A 968 -4.79 -28.69 -18.89
N LEU A 969 -3.46 -28.84 -18.81
CA LEU A 969 -2.50 -27.96 -19.47
C LEU A 969 -2.28 -28.29 -20.95
N GLN A 970 -2.85 -29.40 -21.44
CA GLN A 970 -2.75 -29.81 -22.85
C GLN A 970 -3.86 -29.17 -23.70
N ASN A 971 -4.93 -28.69 -23.06
CA ASN A 971 -5.97 -27.92 -23.73
C ASN A 971 -5.45 -26.49 -24.06
N ILE A 972 -4.93 -26.32 -25.28
CA ILE A 972 -4.37 -25.05 -25.74
C ILE A 972 -5.52 -24.11 -26.14
N PRO A 973 -5.66 -22.94 -25.51
CA PRO A 973 -6.68 -21.97 -25.89
C PRO A 973 -6.41 -21.35 -27.26
N GLN A 974 -7.45 -20.78 -27.87
CA GLN A 974 -7.29 -20.05 -29.13
C GLN A 974 -6.36 -18.83 -28.97
N PRO A 975 -5.67 -18.41 -30.04
CA PRO A 975 -4.90 -17.17 -30.04
C PRO A 975 -5.77 -15.95 -29.73
N ILE A 976 -5.17 -14.98 -29.05
CA ILE A 976 -5.82 -13.72 -28.65
C ILE A 976 -6.07 -12.84 -29.88
N GLU A 977 -7.31 -12.38 -30.05
CA GLU A 977 -7.67 -11.25 -30.92
C GLU A 977 -7.88 -10.00 -30.08
N GLU A 978 -7.00 -9.01 -30.21
CA GLU A 978 -6.98 -7.81 -29.36
C GLU A 978 -7.91 -6.71 -29.87
N ASN A 979 -8.31 -6.76 -31.15
CA ASN A 979 -9.11 -5.71 -31.78
C ASN A 979 -10.59 -6.07 -31.77
N ILE A 980 -11.42 -5.04 -31.54
CA ILE A 980 -12.86 -5.16 -31.69
C ILE A 980 -13.28 -4.93 -33.14
N PRO A 981 -14.36 -5.57 -33.59
CA PRO A 981 -14.82 -5.44 -34.96
C PRO A 981 -15.78 -4.25 -35.11
N VAL A 982 -15.32 -3.04 -34.78
CA VAL A 982 -16.12 -1.81 -34.95
C VAL A 982 -15.56 -0.98 -36.08
#